data_AF-A0A094S9Z6-F1
#
_entry.id   AF-A0A094S9Z6-F1
#
_cell.length_a   1.000
_cell.length_b   1.000
_cell.length_c   1.000
_cell.angle_alpha   90.00
_cell.angle_beta   90.00
_cell.angle_gamma   90.00
#
_symmetry.space_group_name_H-M   'P 1'
#
loop_
_entity.id
_entity.type
_entity.pdbx_description
1 polymer ?
#
loop_
_entity_poly.entity_id
_entity_poly.type
_entity_poly.pdbx_seq_one_letter_code
_entity_poly.pdbx_strand_id
1 'polypeptide(L)'
;MCLQELLKNYLLLPVTQLQLKKRANMKIKIRKRPVLIISMIFSLITTNLFVTPAQAVPNEWIIVGSGWGHGVGLSQYGALGQALEGRSWQDILAHYYPATNLSDAPNDKQITVGISQDKTTVFVRLDKFSDDAQLEMSIDGNPVATIGSGVIIRIESNGASVVTSGGDDGRAESRGSGKRISFRISAGSGLINTTSGTPETNPNSSLSTPGHRFRYGTLNVVYGGDNDGRPDLYTSISMRLVDEYPLGVSEMSSSWPKAALVAQVVASRSYGLGKVNSGLRGNCGCHVYNNTSDQVYIGYSKESDAWRDAVNSATTASGQPAILTFNGNAITAYFASSTGGRTMSTRDAWGGNVAWSQSVEDNWSINARNPNARWGVRMSQDAMAAALGLSNVQTIDVVERFSSGAAKTLIAKDSSGGSVSLTGRTFQARMKLKSTYVVGAVDIALADTLGGIPTQSGFDEFAYRAQQAAADIAALTPQYKAASEKADQAAAQAAESRKKYLNIKKEIEKAQNELAELIKDIEKREAEARNAQSQVTDSIRILYMQGTLDTVSVLFNSASPTEFTENLINLSIFAESQDRIMKKSIELIKLLEQQKQEATARKGELEALLTEANAALKNAKSALADAQIAEEKLKKLIEEKQKIIDAYNKSKK
;
A
#
# COMPACT_ATOMS: atom_id res chain seq x y z
N MET A 1 26.40 34.88 -43.66
CA MET A 1 27.13 33.67 -44.09
C MET A 1 26.93 32.64 -42.98
N CYS A 2 26.20 31.54 -43.10
CA CYS A 2 25.97 30.66 -44.24
C CYS A 2 24.56 30.05 -44.11
N LEU A 3 23.58 30.62 -44.83
CA LEU A 3 22.21 30.10 -45.02
C LEU A 3 21.80 30.23 -46.50
N GLN A 4 22.77 30.25 -47.43
CA GLN A 4 22.53 30.49 -48.85
C GLN A 4 23.17 29.48 -49.82
N GLU A 5 23.84 28.43 -49.34
CA GLU A 5 24.46 27.41 -50.21
C GLU A 5 23.79 26.02 -50.18
N LEU A 6 22.86 25.74 -49.26
CA LEU A 6 22.14 24.46 -49.22
C LEU A 6 20.80 24.46 -49.98
N LEU A 7 20.42 25.60 -50.59
CA LEU A 7 19.13 25.81 -51.26
C LEU A 7 19.19 25.83 -52.80
N LYS A 8 20.30 25.37 -53.42
CA LYS A 8 20.48 25.43 -54.90
C LYS A 8 20.33 24.12 -55.68
N ASN A 9 20.16 22.96 -55.05
CA ASN A 9 20.13 21.67 -55.80
C ASN A 9 18.79 20.92 -55.78
N TYR A 10 17.70 21.53 -55.32
CA TYR A 10 16.36 20.93 -55.39
C TYR A 10 15.35 21.93 -55.95
N LEU A 11 15.39 22.21 -57.25
CA LEU A 11 14.22 22.67 -58.02
C LEU A 11 14.55 22.71 -59.52
N LEU A 12 13.55 22.30 -60.31
CA LEU A 12 13.44 22.28 -61.79
C LEU A 12 14.08 21.04 -62.46
N LEU A 13 13.42 20.26 -63.32
CA LEU A 13 12.07 20.21 -63.89
C LEU A 13 11.90 18.77 -64.44
N PRO A 14 10.66 18.30 -64.71
CA PRO A 14 10.39 17.07 -65.45
C PRO A 14 10.61 17.29 -66.95
N VAL A 15 10.69 16.21 -67.74
CA VAL A 15 10.03 16.00 -69.05
C VAL A 15 10.66 14.79 -69.78
N THR A 16 9.79 13.79 -70.02
CA THR A 16 9.79 12.76 -71.07
C THR A 16 10.96 11.77 -71.26
N GLN A 17 10.60 10.49 -71.16
CA GLN A 17 10.78 9.43 -72.17
C GLN A 17 12.06 9.47 -73.02
N LEU A 18 12.93 8.46 -72.91
CA LEU A 18 13.23 7.51 -74.01
C LEU A 18 14.27 6.45 -73.58
N GLN A 19 13.90 5.18 -73.78
CA GLN A 19 14.72 4.12 -74.41
C GLN A 19 16.04 3.66 -73.75
N LEU A 20 15.96 2.46 -73.16
CA LEU A 20 16.71 1.22 -73.50
C LEU A 20 18.20 1.29 -73.94
N LYS A 21 18.97 0.41 -73.27
CA LYS A 21 20.32 -0.15 -73.58
C LYS A 21 21.48 0.82 -73.30
N LYS A 22 22.59 0.40 -72.68
CA LYS A 22 23.35 -0.84 -72.80
C LYS A 22 24.30 -0.96 -71.60
N ARG A 23 24.57 -2.20 -71.18
CA ARG A 23 25.55 -2.61 -70.16
C ARG A 23 26.92 -1.95 -70.34
N ALA A 24 27.52 -1.47 -69.24
CA ALA A 24 28.97 -1.44 -69.06
C ALA A 24 29.33 -1.65 -67.58
N ASN A 25 30.20 -2.63 -67.37
CA ASN A 25 30.79 -3.08 -66.11
C ASN A 25 31.11 -1.97 -65.10
N MET A 26 30.62 -2.11 -63.88
CA MET A 26 31.28 -1.53 -62.70
C MET A 26 31.45 -2.60 -61.62
N LYS A 27 32.66 -3.14 -61.52
CA LYS A 27 33.11 -3.96 -60.39
C LYS A 27 33.13 -3.07 -59.13
N ILE A 28 32.08 -3.11 -58.31
CA ILE A 28 32.15 -2.57 -56.95
C ILE A 28 32.66 -3.67 -56.03
N LYS A 29 33.92 -3.50 -55.61
CA LYS A 29 34.58 -4.28 -54.58
C LYS A 29 34.06 -3.80 -53.22
N ILE A 30 33.01 -4.42 -52.67
CA ILE A 30 32.50 -4.08 -51.34
C ILE A 30 33.41 -4.70 -50.29
N ARG A 31 34.20 -3.84 -49.65
CA ARG A 31 35.08 -4.14 -48.52
C ARG A 31 34.22 -4.57 -47.33
N LYS A 32 34.34 -5.83 -46.90
CA LYS A 32 33.76 -6.33 -45.63
C LYS A 32 34.49 -5.66 -44.46
N ARG A 33 33.76 -4.95 -43.58
CA ARG A 33 33.95 -4.72 -42.11
C ARG A 33 33.25 -3.42 -41.67
N PRO A 34 32.79 -3.28 -40.41
CA PRO A 34 31.85 -4.15 -39.68
C PRO A 34 30.68 -3.32 -39.10
N VAL A 35 29.43 -3.77 -39.27
CA VAL A 35 28.22 -3.18 -38.64
C VAL A 35 28.08 -3.55 -37.15
N LEU A 36 29.13 -4.09 -36.54
CA LEU A 36 29.09 -4.70 -35.20
C LEU A 36 29.20 -3.71 -34.02
N ILE A 37 29.38 -2.39 -34.27
CA ILE A 37 29.59 -1.42 -33.17
C ILE A 37 28.29 -0.72 -32.74
N ILE A 38 27.26 -0.66 -33.59
CA ILE A 38 26.01 0.06 -33.25
C ILE A 38 25.04 -0.80 -32.41
N SER A 39 25.12 -2.13 -32.52
CA SER A 39 24.28 -3.05 -31.72
C SER A 39 24.80 -3.27 -30.29
N MET A 40 26.09 -3.05 -30.03
CA MET A 40 26.69 -3.24 -28.70
C MET A 40 26.51 -2.01 -27.80
N ILE A 41 26.41 -0.80 -28.38
CA ILE A 41 26.15 0.44 -27.63
C ILE A 41 24.66 0.55 -27.26
N PHE A 42 23.74 0.00 -28.06
CA PHE A 42 22.30 0.04 -27.77
C PHE A 42 21.83 -1.05 -26.79
N SER A 43 22.53 -2.19 -26.71
CA SER A 43 22.22 -3.24 -25.73
C SER A 43 22.78 -2.95 -24.33
N LEU A 44 23.65 -1.95 -24.18
CA LEU A 44 24.19 -1.52 -22.88
C LEU A 44 23.37 -0.39 -22.22
N ILE A 45 22.43 0.24 -22.95
CA ILE A 45 21.66 1.39 -22.46
C ILE A 45 20.24 1.01 -22.00
N THR A 46 19.72 -0.18 -22.31
CA THR A 46 18.35 -0.60 -21.91
C THR A 46 18.27 -1.37 -20.59
N THR A 47 19.36 -1.52 -19.83
CA THR A 47 19.35 -2.20 -18.51
C THR A 47 19.79 -1.32 -17.34
N ASN A 48 20.09 -0.03 -17.53
CA ASN A 48 20.63 0.82 -16.46
C ASN A 48 19.87 2.12 -16.14
N LEU A 49 18.62 2.28 -16.57
CA LEU A 49 17.86 3.50 -16.27
C LEU A 49 16.46 3.20 -15.77
N PHE A 50 16.34 2.54 -14.62
CA PHE A 50 15.27 2.77 -13.64
C PHE A 50 15.74 2.33 -12.25
N VAL A 51 16.87 2.87 -11.78
CA VAL A 51 17.08 2.96 -10.34
C VAL A 51 16.38 4.25 -9.93
N THR A 52 15.11 4.16 -9.48
CA THR A 52 14.63 5.16 -8.52
C THR A 52 15.72 5.23 -7.45
N PRO A 53 16.29 6.40 -7.12
CA PRO A 53 17.32 6.46 -6.09
C PRO A 53 16.79 5.68 -4.90
N ALA A 54 17.49 4.60 -4.53
CA ALA A 54 17.08 3.76 -3.42
C ALA A 54 16.84 4.71 -2.26
N GLN A 55 15.60 4.74 -1.75
CA GLN A 55 15.24 5.66 -0.69
C GLN A 55 16.26 5.46 0.43
N ALA A 56 17.02 6.52 0.73
CA ALA A 56 18.05 6.42 1.75
C ALA A 56 17.40 5.99 3.05
N VAL A 57 18.07 5.10 3.79
CA VAL A 57 17.61 4.67 5.10
C VAL A 57 17.60 5.89 6.03
N PRO A 58 16.44 6.28 6.58
CA PRO A 58 16.37 7.44 7.48
C PRO A 58 17.21 7.22 8.75
N ASN A 59 17.84 8.28 9.24
CA ASN A 59 18.57 8.25 10.51
C ASN A 59 17.63 8.40 11.72
N GLU A 60 16.50 9.06 11.52
CA GLU A 60 15.46 9.29 12.54
C GLU A 60 14.09 9.40 11.86
N TRP A 61 13.05 8.96 12.57
CA TRP A 61 11.67 8.98 12.14
C TRP A 61 10.82 9.91 12.99
N ILE A 62 9.84 10.55 12.35
CA ILE A 62 8.69 11.15 13.01
C ILE A 62 7.45 10.36 12.60
N ILE A 63 6.80 9.70 13.55
CA ILE A 63 5.48 9.10 13.35
C ILE A 63 4.43 10.16 13.66
N VAL A 64 3.51 10.39 12.72
CA VAL A 64 2.44 11.37 12.85
C VAL A 64 1.07 10.71 12.93
N GLY A 65 0.19 11.27 13.75
CA GLY A 65 -1.15 10.76 13.93
C GLY A 65 -2.07 11.75 14.65
N SER A 66 -3.24 11.26 15.02
CA SER A 66 -4.29 12.02 15.71
C SER A 66 -4.95 11.16 16.79
N GLY A 67 -5.86 11.72 17.58
CA GLY A 67 -6.57 11.00 18.62
C GLY A 67 -5.70 10.53 19.80
N TRP A 68 -6.36 10.08 20.86
CA TRP A 68 -5.73 9.43 22.01
C TRP A 68 -6.71 8.44 22.63
N GLY A 69 -6.27 7.19 22.74
CA GLY A 69 -7.04 6.07 23.24
C GLY A 69 -7.52 5.17 22.12
N HIS A 70 -8.43 4.26 22.44
CA HIS A 70 -8.95 3.27 21.49
C HIS A 70 -9.96 3.86 20.49
N GLY A 71 -10.48 5.07 20.73
CA GLY A 71 -11.36 5.79 19.82
C GLY A 71 -12.77 5.20 19.65
N VAL A 72 -13.25 4.38 20.60
CA VAL A 72 -14.58 3.72 20.53
C VAL A 72 -15.54 4.43 21.48
N GLY A 73 -16.77 4.66 21.03
CA GLY A 73 -17.81 5.35 21.81
C GLY A 73 -17.52 6.85 21.97
N LEU A 74 -17.82 7.41 23.14
CA LEU A 74 -17.74 8.86 23.36
C LEU A 74 -16.30 9.37 23.27
N SER A 75 -16.08 10.39 22.42
CA SER A 75 -14.86 11.18 22.46
C SER A 75 -14.99 12.27 23.51
N GLN A 76 -14.07 12.33 24.47
CA GLN A 76 -14.09 13.39 25.49
C GLN A 76 -13.90 14.77 24.84
N TYR A 77 -12.89 14.93 23.98
CA TYR A 77 -12.68 16.20 23.25
C TYR A 77 -13.77 16.50 22.23
N GLY A 78 -14.37 15.48 21.62
CA GLY A 78 -15.52 15.66 20.75
C GLY A 78 -16.76 16.13 21.52
N ALA A 79 -17.04 15.55 22.69
CA ALA A 79 -18.11 15.98 23.60
C ALA A 79 -17.87 17.41 24.12
N LEU A 80 -16.63 17.79 24.40
CA LEU A 80 -16.26 19.18 24.70
C LEU A 80 -16.63 20.12 23.54
N GLY A 81 -16.25 19.78 22.31
CA GLY A 81 -16.57 20.60 21.13
C GLY A 81 -18.08 20.73 20.91
N GLN A 82 -18.83 19.63 21.02
CA GLN A 82 -20.29 19.64 20.94
C GLN A 82 -20.94 20.49 22.03
N ALA A 83 -20.48 20.38 23.27
CA ALA A 83 -21.00 21.18 24.38
C ALA A 83 -20.69 22.69 24.21
N LEU A 84 -19.54 23.04 23.63
CA LEU A 84 -19.18 24.42 23.30
C LEU A 84 -20.05 25.01 22.17
N GLU A 85 -20.63 24.16 21.33
CA GLU A 85 -21.66 24.54 20.34
C GLU A 85 -23.08 24.58 20.93
N GLY A 86 -23.23 24.37 22.24
CA GLY A 86 -24.51 24.43 22.93
C GLY A 86 -25.36 23.16 22.82
N ARG A 87 -24.80 22.05 22.35
CA ARG A 87 -25.52 20.76 22.34
C ARG A 87 -25.79 20.28 23.76
N SER A 88 -26.96 19.67 23.96
CA SER A 88 -27.31 19.07 25.25
C SER A 88 -26.49 17.80 25.50
N TRP A 89 -26.43 17.36 26.76
CA TRP A 89 -25.75 16.11 27.09
C TRP A 89 -26.45 14.90 26.47
N GLN A 90 -27.77 14.98 26.28
CA GLN A 90 -28.55 13.96 25.58
C GLN A 90 -28.17 13.88 24.10
N ASP A 91 -28.02 15.02 23.42
CA ASP A 91 -27.57 15.07 22.02
C ASP A 91 -26.18 14.46 21.86
N ILE A 92 -25.26 14.79 22.78
CA ILE A 92 -23.90 14.25 22.81
C ILE A 92 -23.94 12.72 22.95
N LEU A 93 -24.71 12.19 23.90
CA LEU A 93 -24.82 10.75 24.10
C LEU A 93 -25.49 10.04 22.92
N ALA A 94 -26.57 10.59 22.39
CA ALA A 94 -27.28 10.03 21.24
C ALA A 94 -26.39 9.96 19.99
N HIS A 95 -25.48 10.93 19.83
CA HIS A 95 -24.49 10.93 18.76
C HIS A 95 -23.47 9.79 18.90
N TYR A 96 -22.85 9.62 20.08
CA TYR A 96 -21.79 8.63 20.28
C TYR A 96 -22.28 7.21 20.55
N TYR A 97 -23.51 7.04 21.02
CA TYR A 97 -24.11 5.76 21.36
C TYR A 97 -25.45 5.58 20.59
N PRO A 98 -25.40 5.46 19.26
CA PRO A 98 -26.61 5.34 18.45
C PRO A 98 -27.42 4.10 18.87
N ALA A 99 -28.73 4.14 18.66
CA ALA A 99 -29.65 3.05 19.02
C ALA A 99 -29.77 2.73 20.53
N THR A 100 -29.19 3.55 21.41
CA THR A 100 -29.41 3.42 22.86
C THR A 100 -30.57 4.29 23.33
N ASN A 101 -31.13 3.94 24.49
CA ASN A 101 -32.10 4.74 25.21
C ASN A 101 -31.54 5.15 26.57
N LEU A 102 -32.05 6.25 27.10
CA LEU A 102 -31.85 6.58 28.52
C LEU A 102 -32.81 5.75 29.37
N SER A 103 -32.31 5.23 30.48
CA SER A 103 -33.10 4.49 31.46
C SER A 103 -32.62 4.77 32.87
N ASP A 104 -33.48 4.48 33.84
CA ASP A 104 -33.18 4.65 35.25
C ASP A 104 -32.15 3.60 35.68
N ALA A 105 -31.12 4.06 36.40
CA ALA A 105 -30.10 3.18 36.93
C ALA A 105 -30.67 2.33 38.08
N PRO A 106 -30.33 1.04 38.17
CA PRO A 106 -30.78 0.18 39.27
C PRO A 106 -30.12 0.59 40.60
N ASN A 107 -30.95 0.94 41.59
CA ASN A 107 -30.49 1.46 42.89
C ASN A 107 -29.82 0.41 43.80
N ASP A 108 -29.98 -0.88 43.52
CA ASP A 108 -29.46 -2.01 44.30
C ASP A 108 -28.03 -2.43 43.91
N LYS A 109 -27.46 -1.87 42.84
CA LYS A 109 -26.16 -2.30 42.32
C LYS A 109 -25.00 -1.66 43.06
N GLN A 110 -24.06 -2.52 43.47
CA GLN A 110 -22.75 -2.13 43.95
C GLN A 110 -21.68 -2.40 42.89
N ILE A 111 -20.68 -1.52 42.87
CA ILE A 111 -19.46 -1.68 42.07
C ILE A 111 -18.26 -1.78 43.00
N THR A 112 -17.26 -2.56 42.56
CA THR A 112 -16.02 -2.79 43.31
C THR A 112 -14.88 -2.34 42.43
N VAL A 113 -14.16 -1.31 42.87
CA VAL A 113 -13.02 -0.74 42.16
C VAL A 113 -11.73 -1.30 42.76
N GLY A 114 -10.87 -1.90 41.95
CA GLY A 114 -9.53 -2.32 42.37
C GLY A 114 -8.61 -1.12 42.52
N ILE A 115 -8.03 -0.92 43.71
CA ILE A 115 -7.19 0.24 44.06
C ILE A 115 -5.71 -0.08 43.96
N SER A 116 -5.27 -1.19 44.52
CA SER A 116 -3.89 -1.67 44.42
C SER A 116 -3.82 -3.18 44.45
N GLN A 117 -2.88 -3.74 43.71
CA GLN A 117 -2.63 -5.17 43.61
C GLN A 117 -1.16 -5.47 43.99
N ASP A 118 -0.89 -6.72 44.36
CA ASP A 118 0.44 -7.28 44.58
C ASP A 118 1.23 -6.50 45.65
N LYS A 119 0.60 -6.28 46.81
CA LYS A 119 1.19 -5.59 47.97
C LYS A 119 1.38 -6.55 49.13
N THR A 120 2.47 -6.39 49.87
CA THR A 120 2.72 -7.16 51.11
C THR A 120 2.22 -6.45 52.36
N THR A 121 2.14 -5.12 52.31
CA THR A 121 1.70 -4.25 53.40
C THR A 121 0.80 -3.13 52.89
N VAL A 122 -0.33 -2.93 53.58
CA VAL A 122 -1.29 -1.85 53.35
C VAL A 122 -1.52 -1.10 54.67
N PHE A 123 -1.67 0.21 54.58
CA PHE A 123 -2.04 1.07 55.71
C PHE A 123 -3.44 1.64 55.47
N VAL A 124 -4.22 1.77 56.53
CA VAL A 124 -5.53 2.42 56.51
C VAL A 124 -5.65 3.39 57.67
N ARG A 125 -6.19 4.58 57.42
CA ARG A 125 -6.46 5.59 58.46
C ARG A 125 -7.78 6.31 58.17
N LEU A 126 -8.46 6.75 59.22
CA LEU A 126 -9.56 7.71 59.11
C LEU A 126 -9.06 9.16 59.24
N ASP A 127 -9.24 9.93 58.17
CA ASP A 127 -9.05 11.39 58.17
C ASP A 127 -10.41 12.05 58.45
N LYS A 128 -10.62 12.59 59.67
CA LYS A 128 -11.93 13.13 60.05
C LYS A 128 -12.23 14.51 59.48
N PHE A 129 -13.50 14.74 59.16
CA PHE A 129 -14.11 16.06 58.95
C PHE A 129 -15.02 16.47 60.11
N SER A 130 -15.51 15.52 60.90
CA SER A 130 -16.27 15.77 62.14
C SER A 130 -15.70 14.98 63.32
N ASP A 131 -15.88 15.48 64.54
CA ASP A 131 -15.27 14.88 65.74
C ASP A 131 -15.87 13.51 66.11
N ASP A 132 -17.09 13.23 65.67
CA ASP A 132 -17.78 11.96 65.84
C ASP A 132 -17.44 10.94 64.74
N ALA A 133 -16.48 11.24 63.85
CA ALA A 133 -16.10 10.34 62.77
C ALA A 133 -15.50 9.04 63.31
N GLN A 134 -16.07 7.90 62.90
CA GLN A 134 -15.65 6.57 63.31
C GLN A 134 -15.49 5.65 62.10
N LEU A 135 -14.45 4.81 62.13
CA LEU A 135 -14.18 3.81 61.12
C LEU A 135 -14.41 2.41 61.71
N GLU A 136 -15.47 1.74 61.26
CA GLU A 136 -15.70 0.34 61.62
C GLU A 136 -14.76 -0.56 60.81
N MET A 137 -14.08 -1.46 61.52
CA MET A 137 -13.26 -2.51 60.96
C MET A 137 -13.94 -3.87 61.18
N SER A 138 -14.01 -4.65 60.12
CA SER A 138 -14.59 -6.00 60.12
C SER A 138 -13.60 -7.03 59.57
N ILE A 139 -13.58 -8.22 60.15
CA ILE A 139 -12.77 -9.37 59.72
C ILE A 139 -13.72 -10.45 59.23
N ASP A 140 -13.57 -10.86 57.97
CA ASP A 140 -14.40 -11.86 57.30
C ASP A 140 -15.91 -11.59 57.44
N GLY A 141 -16.28 -10.30 57.50
CA GLY A 141 -17.66 -9.83 57.63
C GLY A 141 -18.14 -9.58 59.07
N ASN A 142 -17.37 -9.96 60.07
CA ASN A 142 -17.71 -9.71 61.48
C ASN A 142 -17.06 -8.40 61.96
N PRO A 143 -17.83 -7.42 62.47
CA PRO A 143 -17.25 -6.23 63.10
C PRO A 143 -16.38 -6.60 64.29
N VAL A 144 -15.15 -6.07 64.35
CA VAL A 144 -14.18 -6.37 65.42
C VAL A 144 -13.69 -5.12 66.16
N ALA A 145 -13.74 -3.96 65.53
CA ALA A 145 -13.27 -2.71 66.13
C ALA A 145 -13.96 -1.49 65.52
N THR A 146 -14.03 -0.43 66.32
CA THR A 146 -14.31 0.93 65.85
C THR A 146 -13.07 1.77 66.10
N ILE A 147 -12.60 2.46 65.07
CA ILE A 147 -11.31 3.14 65.04
C ILE A 147 -11.54 4.65 64.92
N GLY A 148 -10.97 5.40 65.85
CA GLY A 148 -10.99 6.86 65.83
C GLY A 148 -10.04 7.45 64.79
N SER A 149 -10.17 8.76 64.54
CA SER A 149 -9.30 9.46 63.59
C SER A 149 -7.84 9.51 64.05
N GLY A 150 -6.91 9.50 63.09
CA GLY A 150 -5.46 9.56 63.35
C GLY A 150 -4.81 8.20 63.62
N VAL A 151 -5.60 7.18 63.95
CA VAL A 151 -5.12 5.81 64.18
C VAL A 151 -4.78 5.15 62.85
N ILE A 152 -3.56 4.66 62.72
CA ILE A 152 -3.07 3.96 61.53
C ILE A 152 -3.16 2.45 61.76
N ILE A 153 -3.93 1.78 60.91
CA ILE A 153 -4.02 0.33 60.86
C ILE A 153 -3.07 -0.18 59.80
N ARG A 154 -2.07 -0.96 60.23
CA ARG A 154 -1.18 -1.71 59.35
C ARG A 154 -1.77 -3.09 59.11
N ILE A 155 -1.74 -3.50 57.85
CA ILE A 155 -2.35 -4.71 57.35
C ILE A 155 -1.27 -5.46 56.57
N GLU A 156 -0.98 -6.69 56.95
CA GLU A 156 0.12 -7.47 56.38
C GLU A 156 -0.32 -8.89 56.05
N SER A 157 0.24 -9.44 54.99
CA SER A 157 0.06 -10.86 54.70
C SER A 157 1.08 -11.69 55.50
N ASN A 158 0.61 -12.77 56.13
CA ASN A 158 1.49 -13.76 56.78
C ASN A 158 1.68 -15.05 55.94
N GLY A 159 1.29 -15.02 54.66
CA GLY A 159 1.36 -16.18 53.76
C GLY A 159 0.15 -17.12 53.80
N ALA A 160 -0.82 -16.88 54.68
CA ALA A 160 -2.08 -17.64 54.73
C ALA A 160 -3.33 -16.78 55.02
N SER A 161 -3.12 -15.59 55.60
CA SER A 161 -4.15 -14.67 56.07
C SER A 161 -3.61 -13.25 56.12
N VAL A 162 -4.51 -12.30 56.33
CA VAL A 162 -4.20 -10.92 56.63
C VAL A 162 -4.10 -10.76 58.14
N VAL A 163 -3.04 -10.15 58.65
CA VAL A 163 -2.85 -9.77 60.06
C VAL A 163 -2.94 -8.26 60.18
N THR A 164 -3.59 -7.79 61.25
CA THR A 164 -3.81 -6.36 61.48
C THR A 164 -3.15 -5.91 62.77
N SER A 165 -2.43 -4.78 62.70
CA SER A 165 -1.79 -4.16 63.86
C SER A 165 -1.98 -2.64 63.85
N GLY A 166 -2.11 -2.05 65.04
CA GLY A 166 -2.21 -0.59 65.20
C GLY A 166 -2.98 -0.21 66.46
N GLY A 167 -2.51 0.77 67.22
CA GLY A 167 -3.07 1.17 68.52
C GLY A 167 -3.30 2.67 68.62
N ASP A 168 -4.20 3.04 69.54
CA ASP A 168 -4.59 4.44 69.80
C ASP A 168 -3.47 5.22 70.55
N ASP A 169 -2.47 4.49 71.08
CA ASP A 169 -1.37 4.98 71.92
C ASP A 169 0.02 4.81 71.27
N GLY A 170 0.08 4.40 70.00
CA GLY A 170 1.33 4.13 69.27
C GLY A 170 1.92 2.73 69.48
N ARG A 171 1.23 1.82 70.20
CA ARG A 171 1.63 0.40 70.31
C ARG A 171 0.99 -0.43 69.19
N ALA A 172 1.77 -1.36 68.62
CA ALA A 172 1.28 -2.30 67.61
C ALA A 172 0.53 -3.47 68.28
N GLU A 173 -0.72 -3.26 68.66
CA GLU A 173 -1.58 -4.34 69.15
C GLU A 173 -2.20 -5.12 67.98
N SER A 174 -2.22 -6.45 68.08
CA SER A 174 -2.88 -7.32 67.10
C SER A 174 -4.40 -7.16 67.21
N ARG A 175 -5.08 -6.86 66.10
CA ARG A 175 -6.55 -6.71 66.03
C ARG A 175 -7.27 -7.91 65.42
N GLY A 176 -6.53 -8.98 65.16
CA GLY A 176 -7.03 -10.23 64.59
C GLY A 176 -6.52 -10.51 63.18
N SER A 177 -6.92 -11.67 62.66
CA SER A 177 -6.54 -12.15 61.33
C SER A 177 -7.72 -12.77 60.59
N GLY A 178 -7.75 -12.63 59.27
CA GLY A 178 -8.78 -13.23 58.42
C GLY A 178 -8.39 -13.19 56.94
N LYS A 179 -9.28 -13.63 56.06
CA LYS A 179 -9.04 -13.57 54.60
C LYS A 179 -9.39 -12.21 54.01
N ARG A 180 -10.34 -11.50 54.62
CA ARG A 180 -10.76 -10.16 54.23
C ARG A 180 -10.86 -9.25 55.44
N ILE A 181 -10.22 -8.10 55.35
CA ILE A 181 -10.38 -6.98 56.27
C ILE A 181 -11.17 -5.89 55.54
N SER A 182 -12.23 -5.39 56.16
CA SER A 182 -13.09 -4.35 55.58
C SER A 182 -13.14 -3.14 56.49
N PHE A 183 -13.15 -1.94 55.90
CA PHE A 183 -13.28 -0.67 56.60
C PHE A 183 -14.41 0.16 56.00
N ARG A 184 -15.30 0.68 56.85
CA ARG A 184 -16.36 1.61 56.45
C ARG A 184 -16.51 2.72 57.49
N ILE A 185 -16.79 3.93 57.04
CA ILE A 185 -17.14 5.02 57.96
C ILE A 185 -18.52 4.67 58.55
N SER A 186 -18.60 4.52 59.87
CA SER A 186 -19.81 4.07 60.58
C SER A 186 -20.54 5.20 61.30
N ALA A 187 -19.86 6.29 61.61
CA ALA A 187 -20.42 7.51 62.17
C ALA A 187 -19.62 8.74 61.72
N GLY A 188 -20.24 9.92 61.82
CA GLY A 188 -19.65 11.19 61.42
C GLY A 188 -19.27 11.28 59.93
N SER A 189 -18.30 12.15 59.63
CA SER A 189 -17.83 12.43 58.28
C SER A 189 -16.30 12.45 58.22
N GLY A 190 -15.73 11.90 57.15
CA GLY A 190 -14.28 11.83 56.96
C GLY A 190 -13.91 11.16 55.64
N LEU A 191 -12.65 10.75 55.54
CA LEU A 191 -12.10 10.00 54.42
C LEU A 191 -11.36 8.77 54.92
N ILE A 192 -11.58 7.63 54.25
CA ILE A 192 -10.74 6.45 54.37
C ILE A 192 -9.48 6.70 53.53
N ASN A 193 -8.34 6.84 54.19
CA ASN A 193 -7.02 6.91 53.58
C ASN A 193 -6.43 5.50 53.48
N THR A 194 -5.84 5.15 52.33
CA THR A 194 -5.12 3.88 52.20
C THR A 194 -3.87 3.99 51.32
N THR A 195 -2.74 3.48 51.80
CA THR A 195 -1.47 3.47 51.06
C THR A 195 -0.79 2.12 51.17
N SER A 196 0.15 1.83 50.25
CA SER A 196 1.04 0.67 50.35
C SER A 196 2.47 1.10 50.64
N GLY A 197 3.22 0.30 51.40
CA GLY A 197 4.65 0.53 51.66
C GLY A 197 4.95 1.37 52.90
N THR A 198 4.72 2.69 52.84
CA THR A 198 4.92 3.57 54.02
C THR A 198 3.60 4.22 54.45
N PRO A 199 3.34 4.32 55.77
CA PRO A 199 2.13 4.97 56.25
C PRO A 199 2.21 6.48 56.02
N GLU A 200 1.14 7.07 55.48
CA GLU A 200 0.97 8.52 55.47
C GLU A 200 0.55 8.97 56.87
N THR A 201 1.38 9.75 57.57
CA THR A 201 1.11 10.17 58.98
C THR A 201 0.44 11.54 59.10
N ASN A 202 0.48 12.34 58.04
CA ASN A 202 -0.16 13.64 58.01
C ASN A 202 -1.58 13.53 57.40
N PRO A 203 -2.67 13.86 58.12
CA PRO A 203 -4.03 13.88 57.55
C PRO A 203 -4.18 14.92 56.42
N ASN A 204 -3.32 15.94 56.43
CA ASN A 204 -3.36 17.06 55.50
C ASN A 204 -2.31 17.01 54.38
N SER A 205 -1.49 15.96 54.28
CA SER A 205 -0.51 15.86 53.18
C SER A 205 -1.26 15.69 51.86
N SER A 206 -1.60 16.83 51.24
CA SER A 206 -2.32 16.96 49.98
C SER A 206 -3.59 16.10 49.85
N LEU A 207 -4.73 16.64 50.32
CA LEU A 207 -6.08 16.12 50.00
C LEU A 207 -6.33 16.00 48.49
N SER A 208 -5.56 16.72 47.68
CA SER A 208 -5.54 16.67 46.22
C SER A 208 -4.76 15.50 45.63
N THR A 209 -4.03 14.72 46.44
CA THR A 209 -3.26 13.58 45.90
C THR A 209 -4.25 12.51 45.38
N PRO A 210 -4.12 12.05 44.13
CA PRO A 210 -5.09 11.11 43.56
C PRO A 210 -5.05 9.71 44.18
N GLY A 211 -6.18 8.99 44.14
CA GLY A 211 -6.20 7.51 44.15
C GLY A 211 -6.06 6.79 45.49
N HIS A 212 -6.06 7.49 46.63
CA HIS A 212 -5.77 6.88 47.94
C HIS A 212 -6.69 7.38 49.08
N ARG A 213 -7.66 8.25 48.80
CA ARG A 213 -8.63 8.77 49.79
C ARG A 213 -10.06 8.63 49.29
N PHE A 214 -10.93 8.06 50.11
CA PHE A 214 -12.29 7.70 49.73
C PHE A 214 -13.31 8.12 50.76
N ARG A 215 -14.37 8.80 50.31
CA ARG A 215 -15.47 9.25 51.17
C ARG A 215 -16.58 8.21 51.32
N TYR A 216 -16.81 7.40 50.29
CA TYR A 216 -17.96 6.49 50.20
C TYR A 216 -17.52 5.03 50.10
N GLY A 217 -18.42 4.13 50.48
CA GLY A 217 -18.26 2.70 50.34
C GLY A 217 -17.43 2.05 51.45
N THR A 218 -17.10 0.78 51.20
CA THR A 218 -16.33 -0.10 52.08
C THR A 218 -15.01 -0.43 51.40
N LEU A 219 -13.91 -0.04 52.01
CA LEU A 219 -12.57 -0.46 51.60
C LEU A 219 -12.38 -1.92 52.02
N ASN A 220 -11.90 -2.78 51.12
CA ASN A 220 -11.59 -4.17 51.38
C ASN A 220 -10.12 -4.43 51.09
N VAL A 221 -9.42 -5.03 52.05
CA VAL A 221 -8.10 -5.61 51.86
C VAL A 221 -8.24 -7.11 51.97
N VAL A 222 -8.00 -7.79 50.86
CA VAL A 222 -8.23 -9.23 50.70
C VAL A 222 -6.90 -9.91 50.47
N TYR A 223 -6.66 -11.01 51.17
CA TYR A 223 -5.59 -11.93 50.82
C TYR A 223 -5.95 -12.66 49.52
N GLY A 224 -5.07 -12.66 48.53
CA GLY A 224 -5.29 -13.50 47.37
C GLY A 224 -4.02 -13.88 46.64
N GLY A 225 -3.96 -15.16 46.28
CA GLY A 225 -2.90 -15.77 45.49
C GLY A 225 -3.31 -15.90 44.02
N ASP A 226 -2.43 -15.39 43.17
CA ASP A 226 -2.26 -15.81 41.78
C ASP A 226 -1.54 -17.18 41.68
N ASN A 227 -1.31 -17.86 42.82
CA ASN A 227 -0.54 -19.09 42.99
C ASN A 227 0.93 -18.96 42.56
N ASP A 228 1.49 -17.74 42.51
CA ASP A 228 2.90 -17.53 42.20
C ASP A 228 3.84 -17.82 43.40
N GLY A 229 3.25 -18.15 44.56
CA GLY A 229 3.95 -18.45 45.81
C GLY A 229 4.26 -17.22 46.68
N ARG A 230 3.77 -16.02 46.33
CA ARG A 230 3.96 -14.78 47.08
C ARG A 230 2.71 -14.42 47.90
N PRO A 231 2.88 -13.81 49.08
CA PRO A 231 1.77 -13.30 49.85
C PRO A 231 1.30 -11.95 49.28
N ASP A 232 0.19 -11.94 48.53
CA ASP A 232 -0.34 -10.72 47.92
C ASP A 232 -1.64 -10.23 48.57
N LEU A 233 -1.67 -8.93 48.86
CA LEU A 233 -2.84 -8.18 49.30
C LEU A 233 -3.43 -7.41 48.12
N TYR A 234 -4.73 -7.60 47.90
CA TYR A 234 -5.54 -6.83 46.97
C TYR A 234 -6.37 -5.82 47.75
N THR A 235 -6.22 -4.54 47.43
CA THR A 235 -7.05 -3.48 47.97
C THR A 235 -8.10 -3.07 46.94
N SER A 236 -9.35 -3.03 47.37
CA SER A 236 -10.48 -2.61 46.55
C SER A 236 -11.46 -1.77 47.37
N ILE A 237 -12.37 -1.08 46.72
CA ILE A 237 -13.43 -0.34 47.39
C ILE A 237 -14.78 -0.64 46.73
N SER A 238 -15.76 -1.04 47.54
CA SER A 238 -17.11 -1.39 47.12
C SER A 238 -18.09 -0.30 47.51
N MET A 239 -18.87 0.22 46.58
CA MET A 239 -19.78 1.35 46.80
C MET A 239 -21.02 1.27 45.90
N ARG A 240 -22.01 2.13 46.14
CA ARG A 240 -23.20 2.23 45.28
C ARG A 240 -22.79 2.73 43.89
N LEU A 241 -23.24 2.00 42.87
CA LEU A 241 -22.87 2.30 41.49
C LEU A 241 -23.49 3.61 40.98
N VAL A 242 -24.69 3.94 41.44
CA VAL A 242 -25.53 4.96 40.80
C VAL A 242 -25.10 6.40 41.14
N ASP A 243 -24.66 6.66 42.37
CA ASP A 243 -24.40 8.00 42.89
C ASP A 243 -23.02 8.14 43.57
N GLU A 244 -22.54 7.14 44.30
CA GLU A 244 -21.23 7.18 44.97
C GLU A 244 -20.08 6.97 43.97
N TYR A 245 -20.16 5.96 43.12
CA TYR A 245 -19.10 5.62 42.17
C TYR A 245 -18.74 6.75 41.19
N PRO A 246 -19.70 7.42 40.53
CA PRO A 246 -19.37 8.46 39.54
C PRO A 246 -18.62 9.65 40.14
N LEU A 247 -18.73 9.90 41.45
CA LEU A 247 -18.05 11.00 42.13
C LEU A 247 -16.52 10.88 42.09
N GLY A 248 -15.98 9.66 42.05
CA GLY A 248 -14.54 9.41 42.00
C GLY A 248 -13.96 9.20 40.61
N VAL A 249 -14.78 9.17 39.55
CA VAL A 249 -14.33 8.91 38.17
C VAL A 249 -13.69 10.16 37.55
N SER A 250 -12.40 10.10 37.23
CA SER A 250 -11.59 11.23 36.74
C SER A 250 -11.13 11.07 35.30
N GLU A 251 -12.11 11.03 34.41
CA GLU A 251 -11.89 10.89 32.96
C GLU A 251 -11.80 12.24 32.23
N MET A 252 -12.50 13.25 32.74
CA MET A 252 -12.55 14.59 32.14
C MET A 252 -12.19 15.67 33.15
N SER A 253 -11.67 16.80 32.67
CA SER A 253 -11.40 17.96 33.52
C SER A 253 -12.72 18.55 34.03
N SER A 254 -12.81 18.82 35.34
CA SER A 254 -14.01 19.42 35.93
C SER A 254 -14.28 20.87 35.49
N SER A 255 -13.33 21.50 34.78
CA SER A 255 -13.48 22.84 34.20
C SER A 255 -14.26 22.87 32.87
N TRP A 256 -14.54 21.69 32.29
CA TRP A 256 -15.24 21.61 31.01
C TRP A 256 -16.73 21.91 31.14
N PRO A 257 -17.42 22.27 30.04
CA PRO A 257 -18.83 22.61 30.07
C PRO A 257 -19.70 21.50 30.68
N LYS A 258 -20.71 21.90 31.46
CA LYS A 258 -21.59 20.98 32.21
C LYS A 258 -22.19 19.88 31.34
N ALA A 259 -22.62 20.17 30.11
CA ALA A 259 -23.19 19.18 29.21
C ALA A 259 -22.20 18.03 28.89
N ALA A 260 -20.92 18.35 28.67
CA ALA A 260 -19.90 17.33 28.45
C ALA A 260 -19.65 16.50 29.72
N LEU A 261 -19.61 17.15 30.90
CA LEU A 261 -19.45 16.46 32.18
C LEU A 261 -20.60 15.48 32.45
N VAL A 262 -21.85 15.92 32.24
CA VAL A 262 -23.04 15.08 32.43
C VAL A 262 -23.02 13.89 31.47
N ALA A 263 -22.67 14.10 30.19
CA ALA A 263 -22.53 13.00 29.24
C ALA A 263 -21.48 11.98 29.70
N GLN A 264 -20.33 12.43 30.19
CA GLN A 264 -19.31 11.53 30.73
C GLN A 264 -19.77 10.78 31.99
N VAL A 265 -20.53 11.43 32.88
CA VAL A 265 -21.10 10.75 34.06
C VAL A 265 -21.99 9.59 33.62
N VAL A 266 -22.92 9.83 32.69
CA VAL A 266 -23.85 8.80 32.21
C VAL A 266 -23.10 7.68 31.51
N ALA A 267 -22.12 8.00 30.66
CA ALA A 267 -21.24 7.02 30.03
C ALA A 267 -20.48 6.20 31.07
N SER A 268 -19.89 6.84 32.08
CA SER A 268 -19.13 6.17 33.14
C SER A 268 -20.00 5.26 34.00
N ARG A 269 -21.21 5.70 34.36
CA ARG A 269 -22.19 4.90 35.11
C ARG A 269 -22.63 3.67 34.31
N SER A 270 -22.88 3.84 33.01
CA SER A 270 -23.26 2.76 32.10
C SER A 270 -22.13 1.75 31.93
N TYR A 271 -20.90 2.21 31.70
CA TYR A 271 -19.71 1.35 31.66
C TYR A 271 -19.56 0.53 32.94
N GLY A 272 -19.65 1.19 34.11
CA GLY A 272 -19.59 0.53 35.41
C GLY A 272 -20.65 -0.57 35.54
N LEU A 273 -21.89 -0.30 35.09
CA LEU A 273 -22.98 -1.27 35.18
C LEU A 273 -22.80 -2.46 34.25
N GLY A 274 -22.32 -2.22 33.02
CA GLY A 274 -21.92 -3.28 32.10
C GLY A 274 -20.85 -4.20 32.71
N LYS A 275 -19.90 -3.64 33.46
CA LYS A 275 -18.86 -4.40 34.17
C LYS A 275 -19.40 -5.15 35.38
N VAL A 276 -20.31 -4.55 36.16
CA VAL A 276 -21.01 -5.24 37.26
C VAL A 276 -21.79 -6.45 36.74
N ASN A 277 -22.51 -6.30 35.62
CA ASN A 277 -23.24 -7.40 35.00
C ASN A 277 -22.33 -8.52 34.45
N SER A 278 -21.05 -8.23 34.23
CA SER A 278 -20.06 -9.22 33.81
C SER A 278 -19.45 -10.02 34.99
N GLY A 279 -19.74 -9.64 36.23
CA GLY A 279 -19.20 -10.27 37.43
C GLY A 279 -17.81 -9.79 37.84
N LEU A 280 -17.37 -10.25 39.02
CA LEU A 280 -16.04 -9.93 39.56
C LEU A 280 -14.93 -10.70 38.81
N ARG A 281 -13.81 -10.02 38.58
CA ARG A 281 -12.60 -10.66 38.06
C ARG A 281 -11.90 -11.42 39.18
N GLY A 282 -11.50 -12.65 38.91
CA GLY A 282 -10.83 -13.51 39.90
C GLY A 282 -9.50 -12.94 40.42
N ASN A 283 -8.73 -12.26 39.56
CA ASN A 283 -7.38 -11.79 39.90
C ASN A 283 -7.34 -10.54 40.81
N CYS A 284 -8.39 -9.72 40.84
CA CYS A 284 -8.45 -8.52 41.68
C CYS A 284 -9.64 -8.51 42.65
N GLY A 285 -10.56 -9.48 42.53
CA GLY A 285 -11.84 -9.44 43.24
C GLY A 285 -12.65 -8.17 42.95
N CYS A 286 -12.50 -7.60 41.74
CA CYS A 286 -13.02 -6.28 41.37
C CYS A 286 -13.77 -6.30 40.04
N HIS A 287 -14.66 -5.33 39.83
CA HIS A 287 -15.39 -5.13 38.57
C HIS A 287 -14.56 -4.31 37.57
N VAL A 288 -13.89 -3.28 38.07
CA VAL A 288 -13.06 -2.33 37.31
C VAL A 288 -11.77 -2.02 38.05
N TYR A 289 -10.67 -1.81 37.32
CA TYR A 289 -9.47 -1.17 37.87
C TYR A 289 -9.62 0.35 37.92
N ASN A 290 -8.87 1.00 38.82
CA ASN A 290 -8.84 2.46 38.98
C ASN A 290 -7.95 3.20 37.96
N ASN A 291 -7.53 2.56 36.86
CA ASN A 291 -6.58 3.09 35.89
C ASN A 291 -7.09 2.92 34.45
N THR A 292 -6.27 3.33 33.47
CA THR A 292 -6.61 3.34 32.04
C THR A 292 -6.90 1.97 31.42
N SER A 293 -6.69 0.86 32.16
CA SER A 293 -7.18 -0.46 31.75
C SER A 293 -8.70 -0.57 31.79
N ASP A 294 -9.35 0.25 32.64
CA ASP A 294 -10.80 0.43 32.70
C ASP A 294 -11.14 1.93 32.76
N GLN A 295 -11.36 2.46 33.96
CA GLN A 295 -11.69 3.86 34.18
C GLN A 295 -10.78 4.43 35.27
N VAL A 296 -10.27 5.63 35.04
CA VAL A 296 -9.47 6.35 36.03
C VAL A 296 -10.38 6.72 37.20
N TYR A 297 -10.15 6.08 38.35
CA TYR A 297 -10.91 6.32 39.58
C TYR A 297 -9.95 6.81 40.67
N ILE A 298 -10.11 8.06 41.09
CA ILE A 298 -9.17 8.71 42.02
C ILE A 298 -9.82 9.09 43.36
N GLY A 299 -11.06 8.66 43.57
CA GLY A 299 -11.81 8.90 44.81
C GLY A 299 -12.05 10.38 45.05
N TYR A 300 -11.89 10.80 46.31
CA TYR A 300 -12.28 12.13 46.78
C TYR A 300 -11.60 13.29 46.02
N SER A 301 -10.39 13.07 45.51
CA SER A 301 -9.64 14.09 44.75
C SER A 301 -10.36 14.58 43.47
N LYS A 302 -11.33 13.82 42.95
CA LYS A 302 -12.17 14.23 41.81
C LYS A 302 -13.37 15.09 42.21
N GLU A 303 -13.79 15.07 43.48
CA GLU A 303 -15.02 15.70 43.96
C GLU A 303 -14.91 17.23 44.06
N SER A 304 -14.94 17.91 42.92
CA SER A 304 -15.18 19.37 42.82
C SER A 304 -16.68 19.69 42.78
N ASP A 305 -17.07 20.93 43.08
CA ASP A 305 -18.48 21.37 42.98
C ASP A 305 -19.07 21.17 41.59
N ALA A 306 -18.33 21.55 40.54
CA ALA A 306 -18.77 21.36 39.15
C ALA A 306 -18.99 19.88 38.80
N TRP A 307 -18.14 18.97 39.31
CA TRP A 307 -18.30 17.54 39.08
C TRP A 307 -19.47 16.95 39.87
N ARG A 308 -19.64 17.34 41.14
CA ARG A 308 -20.81 16.94 41.95
C ARG A 308 -22.11 17.38 41.29
N ASP A 309 -22.18 18.61 40.81
CA ASP A 309 -23.33 19.14 40.08
C ASP A 309 -23.61 18.34 38.80
N ALA A 310 -22.57 17.97 38.04
CA ALA A 310 -22.73 17.10 36.87
C ALA A 310 -23.25 15.70 37.25
N VAL A 311 -22.76 15.10 38.34
CA VAL A 311 -23.23 13.79 38.83
C VAL A 311 -24.72 13.85 39.21
N ASN A 312 -25.12 14.90 39.93
CA ASN A 312 -26.50 15.12 40.36
C ASN A 312 -27.44 15.47 39.20
N SER A 313 -26.93 16.12 38.16
CA SER A 313 -27.71 16.52 36.98
C SER A 313 -27.89 15.39 35.94
N ALA A 314 -27.14 14.29 36.09
CA ALA A 314 -27.16 13.15 35.18
C ALA A 314 -28.35 12.22 35.44
N THR A 315 -29.57 12.75 35.29
CA THR A 315 -30.84 12.06 35.57
C THR A 315 -31.70 11.90 34.32
N THR A 316 -32.62 10.93 34.36
CA THR A 316 -33.69 10.80 33.38
C THR A 316 -34.82 11.80 33.66
N ALA A 317 -35.88 11.78 32.84
CA ALA A 317 -37.07 12.58 33.07
C ALA A 317 -37.83 12.22 34.37
N SER A 318 -37.62 11.02 34.93
CA SER A 318 -38.17 10.61 36.22
C SER A 318 -37.39 11.18 37.42
N GLY A 319 -36.28 11.87 37.17
CA GLY A 319 -35.38 12.38 38.20
C GLY A 319 -34.43 11.32 38.77
N GLN A 320 -34.45 10.09 38.25
CA GLN A 320 -33.53 9.03 38.67
C GLN A 320 -32.20 9.10 37.92
N PRO A 321 -31.07 8.62 38.51
CA PRO A 321 -29.78 8.59 37.83
C PRO A 321 -29.86 7.86 36.48
N ALA A 322 -29.35 8.49 35.41
CA ALA A 322 -29.46 7.97 34.05
C ALA A 322 -28.34 6.99 33.69
N ILE A 323 -28.69 5.94 32.94
CA ILE A 323 -27.78 5.04 32.22
C ILE A 323 -28.24 4.89 30.76
N LEU A 324 -27.35 4.36 29.92
CA LEU A 324 -27.63 3.98 28.55
C LEU A 324 -27.99 2.49 28.47
N THR A 325 -29.09 2.18 27.79
CA THR A 325 -29.56 0.81 27.58
C THR A 325 -29.78 0.50 26.10
N PHE A 326 -29.62 -0.77 25.75
CA PHE A 326 -29.99 -1.33 24.46
C PHE A 326 -30.82 -2.60 24.71
N ASN A 327 -32.00 -2.69 24.08
CA ASN A 327 -32.98 -3.77 24.34
C ASN A 327 -33.21 -4.01 25.84
N GLY A 328 -33.34 -2.94 26.62
CA GLY A 328 -33.57 -2.99 28.07
C GLY A 328 -32.35 -3.35 28.92
N ASN A 329 -31.21 -3.68 28.33
CA ASN A 329 -29.98 -4.03 29.04
C ASN A 329 -29.00 -2.86 29.06
N ALA A 330 -28.35 -2.62 30.20
CA ALA A 330 -27.30 -1.62 30.30
C ALA A 330 -26.15 -1.94 29.34
N ILE A 331 -25.66 -0.92 28.64
CA ILE A 331 -24.52 -1.08 27.74
C ILE A 331 -23.19 -0.85 28.45
N THR A 332 -22.14 -1.55 28.02
CA THR A 332 -20.76 -1.15 28.34
C THR A 332 -20.39 0.06 27.47
N ALA A 333 -20.63 1.27 27.98
CA ALA A 333 -20.40 2.52 27.26
C ALA A 333 -18.91 2.89 27.24
N TYR A 334 -18.18 2.42 26.22
CA TYR A 334 -16.77 2.79 26.00
C TYR A 334 -16.63 4.29 25.69
N PHE A 335 -15.48 4.87 26.02
CA PHE A 335 -15.13 6.24 25.68
C PHE A 335 -13.60 6.38 25.60
N ALA A 336 -13.11 7.39 24.89
CA ALA A 336 -11.69 7.67 24.75
C ALA A 336 -11.43 9.18 24.78
N SER A 337 -10.18 9.57 25.03
CA SER A 337 -9.80 10.98 25.09
C SER A 337 -10.13 11.72 23.79
N SER A 338 -9.65 11.21 22.66
CA SER A 338 -9.88 11.84 21.36
C SER A 338 -9.93 10.81 20.24
N THR A 339 -10.73 11.07 19.22
CA THR A 339 -10.66 10.35 17.94
C THR A 339 -9.85 11.13 16.91
N GLY A 340 -9.64 10.53 15.73
CA GLY A 340 -9.05 11.18 14.55
C GLY A 340 -10.10 11.78 13.60
N GLY A 341 -11.23 12.27 14.11
CA GLY A 341 -12.32 12.86 13.32
C GLY A 341 -13.50 11.92 13.10
N ARG A 342 -13.38 10.65 13.49
CA ARG A 342 -14.45 9.64 13.52
C ARG A 342 -14.15 8.61 14.60
N THR A 343 -15.18 8.05 15.23
CA THR A 343 -15.00 6.93 16.18
C THR A 343 -14.73 5.63 15.45
N MET A 344 -14.10 4.67 16.13
CA MET A 344 -14.02 3.26 15.75
C MET A 344 -15.24 2.50 16.27
N SER A 345 -15.69 1.51 15.50
CA SER A 345 -16.64 0.53 16.01
C SER A 345 -15.96 -0.46 16.97
N THR A 346 -16.73 -1.10 17.87
CA THR A 346 -16.21 -2.21 18.69
C THR A 346 -15.72 -3.37 17.82
N ARG A 347 -16.27 -3.52 16.60
CA ARG A 347 -15.89 -4.59 15.66
C ARG A 347 -14.48 -4.34 15.14
N ASP A 348 -14.20 -3.12 14.72
CA ASP A 348 -12.89 -2.75 14.17
C ASP A 348 -11.81 -2.70 15.27
N ALA A 349 -12.19 -2.28 16.48
CA ALA A 349 -11.26 -2.19 17.60
C ALA A 349 -10.96 -3.56 18.23
N TRP A 350 -11.96 -4.41 18.43
CA TRP A 350 -11.83 -5.62 19.27
C TRP A 350 -12.58 -6.85 18.71
N GLY A 351 -13.17 -6.77 17.53
CA GLY A 351 -13.93 -7.87 16.92
C GLY A 351 -15.37 -8.02 17.44
N GLY A 352 -15.77 -7.31 18.50
CA GLY A 352 -17.13 -7.38 19.03
C GLY A 352 -18.11 -6.55 18.20
N ASN A 353 -19.25 -7.10 17.80
CA ASN A 353 -20.23 -6.36 17.01
C ASN A 353 -21.49 -6.05 17.82
N VAL A 354 -21.63 -4.80 18.28
CA VAL A 354 -22.80 -4.33 19.02
C VAL A 354 -23.42 -3.11 18.34
N ALA A 355 -24.75 -3.05 18.30
CA ALA A 355 -25.48 -2.02 17.56
C ALA A 355 -25.21 -0.59 18.07
N TRP A 356 -24.90 -0.45 19.36
CA TRP A 356 -24.67 0.83 20.02
C TRP A 356 -23.23 1.34 19.99
N SER A 357 -22.33 0.64 19.30
CA SER A 357 -20.92 1.01 19.19
C SER A 357 -20.45 0.92 17.74
N GLN A 358 -20.96 1.85 16.94
CA GLN A 358 -20.67 2.00 15.51
C GLN A 358 -19.79 3.22 15.27
N SER A 359 -19.08 3.24 14.13
CA SER A 359 -18.28 4.40 13.74
C SER A 359 -19.18 5.58 13.37
N VAL A 360 -19.09 6.66 14.13
CA VAL A 360 -19.78 7.93 13.89
C VAL A 360 -18.78 9.03 13.56
N GLU A 361 -19.27 10.08 12.92
CA GLU A 361 -18.48 11.29 12.63
C GLU A 361 -18.12 12.03 13.93
N ASP A 362 -16.98 12.70 13.97
CA ASP A 362 -16.48 13.37 15.17
C ASP A 362 -15.54 14.54 14.80
N ASN A 363 -15.98 15.44 13.92
CA ASN A 363 -15.19 16.60 13.48
C ASN A 363 -14.80 17.51 14.66
N TRP A 364 -15.55 17.46 15.76
CA TRP A 364 -15.20 18.17 16.99
C TRP A 364 -13.90 17.70 17.61
N SER A 365 -13.49 16.44 17.44
CA SER A 365 -12.23 15.95 18.01
C SER A 365 -11.00 16.44 17.27
N ILE A 366 -11.12 16.92 16.03
CA ILE A 366 -9.99 17.44 15.25
C ILE A 366 -9.85 18.96 15.37
N ASN A 367 -10.56 19.58 16.32
CA ASN A 367 -10.45 21.01 16.58
C ASN A 367 -9.07 21.42 17.14
N ALA A 368 -8.69 22.68 16.93
CA ALA A 368 -7.39 23.21 17.38
C ALA A 368 -7.22 23.31 18.91
N ARG A 369 -8.31 23.26 19.68
CA ARG A 369 -8.28 23.28 21.16
C ARG A 369 -7.93 21.92 21.75
N ASN A 370 -8.02 20.86 20.96
CA ASN A 370 -7.65 19.52 21.37
C ASN A 370 -6.15 19.28 21.07
N PRO A 371 -5.30 19.14 22.10
CA PRO A 371 -3.87 18.85 21.93
C PRO A 371 -3.60 17.43 21.38
N ASN A 372 -4.64 16.62 21.21
CA ASN A 372 -4.59 15.29 20.61
C ASN A 372 -5.29 15.24 19.26
N ALA A 373 -5.80 16.36 18.73
CA ALA A 373 -6.25 16.43 17.35
C ALA A 373 -5.13 16.00 16.40
N ARG A 374 -3.88 16.27 16.77
CA ARG A 374 -2.67 15.88 16.05
C ARG A 374 -1.54 15.61 17.05
N TRP A 375 -0.63 14.70 16.72
CA TRP A 375 0.58 14.44 17.48
C TRP A 375 1.70 13.91 16.58
N GLY A 376 2.94 14.09 17.03
CA GLY A 376 4.15 13.54 16.43
C GLY A 376 5.01 12.83 17.49
N VAL A 377 5.57 11.68 17.15
CA VAL A 377 6.51 10.93 18.01
C VAL A 377 7.82 10.76 17.26
N ARG A 378 8.90 11.29 17.82
CA ARG A 378 10.27 11.12 17.32
C ARG A 378 10.83 9.78 17.78
N MET A 379 11.50 9.08 16.87
CA MET A 379 12.15 7.80 17.15
C MET A 379 13.45 7.68 16.35
N SER A 380 14.54 7.28 17.02
CA SER A 380 15.78 6.96 16.31
C SER A 380 15.59 5.74 15.40
N GLN A 381 16.44 5.65 14.38
CA GLN A 381 16.40 4.51 13.48
C GLN A 381 16.56 3.16 14.21
N ASP A 382 17.52 3.09 15.14
CA ASP A 382 17.76 1.87 15.92
C ASP A 382 16.55 1.47 16.77
N ALA A 383 15.88 2.44 17.40
CA ALA A 383 14.69 2.17 18.19
C ALA A 383 13.53 1.68 17.32
N MET A 384 13.35 2.27 16.13
CA MET A 384 12.34 1.84 15.16
C MET A 384 12.63 0.42 14.63
N ALA A 385 13.88 0.17 14.21
CA ALA A 385 14.33 -1.12 13.70
C ALA A 385 14.16 -2.23 14.75
N ALA A 386 14.60 -1.98 16.00
CA ALA A 386 14.43 -2.90 17.11
C ALA A 386 12.95 -3.19 17.41
N ALA A 387 12.09 -2.17 17.44
CA ALA A 387 10.65 -2.35 17.67
C ALA A 387 9.97 -3.14 16.54
N LEU A 388 10.45 -3.02 15.30
CA LEU A 388 9.90 -3.74 14.15
C LEU A 388 10.52 -5.13 13.94
N GLY A 389 11.66 -5.42 14.57
CA GLY A 389 12.44 -6.63 14.33
C GLY A 389 13.12 -6.65 12.95
N LEU A 390 13.53 -5.47 12.47
CA LEU A 390 14.20 -5.28 11.19
C LEU A 390 15.66 -4.87 11.40
N SER A 391 16.51 -5.10 10.41
CA SER A 391 17.93 -4.69 10.43
C SER A 391 18.09 -3.16 10.36
N ASN A 392 17.23 -2.54 9.58
CA ASN A 392 16.97 -1.10 9.53
C ASN A 392 15.55 -0.90 9.00
N VAL A 393 15.11 0.34 8.92
CA VAL A 393 13.78 0.68 8.39
C VAL A 393 13.96 1.68 7.27
N GLN A 394 13.58 1.29 6.07
CA GLN A 394 13.62 2.14 4.89
C GLN A 394 12.26 2.78 4.62
N THR A 395 11.17 2.03 4.78
CA THR A 395 9.80 2.54 4.57
C THR A 395 8.85 2.03 5.65
N ILE A 396 7.82 2.81 5.94
CA ILE A 396 6.66 2.43 6.74
C ILE A 396 5.42 2.95 6.01
N ASP A 397 4.59 2.05 5.51
CA ASP A 397 3.40 2.38 4.73
C ASP A 397 2.14 1.92 5.48
N VAL A 398 1.17 2.82 5.68
CA VAL A 398 -0.19 2.42 6.10
C VAL A 398 -0.93 1.93 4.87
N VAL A 399 -1.03 0.61 4.72
CA VAL A 399 -1.59 -0.02 3.50
C VAL A 399 -3.09 -0.26 3.57
N GLU A 400 -3.66 -0.33 4.77
CA GLU A 400 -5.11 -0.43 4.97
C GLU A 400 -5.56 0.42 6.15
N ARG A 401 -6.78 0.98 6.04
CA ARG A 401 -7.46 1.74 7.10
C ARG A 401 -8.86 1.18 7.35
N PHE A 402 -9.34 1.33 8.58
CA PHE A 402 -10.76 1.18 8.88
C PHE A 402 -11.54 2.38 8.36
N SER A 403 -12.88 2.28 8.31
CA SER A 403 -13.77 3.38 7.92
C SER A 403 -13.67 4.59 8.85
N SER A 404 -13.18 4.40 10.08
CA SER A 404 -12.87 5.49 11.02
C SER A 404 -11.62 6.30 10.61
N GLY A 405 -10.81 5.81 9.68
CA GLY A 405 -9.50 6.37 9.33
C GLY A 405 -8.34 5.79 10.16
N ALA A 406 -8.61 5.02 11.22
CA ALA A 406 -7.58 4.33 11.99
C ALA A 406 -6.79 3.34 11.11
N ALA A 407 -5.49 3.25 11.32
CA ALA A 407 -4.64 2.31 10.61
C ALA A 407 -5.06 0.87 10.96
N LYS A 408 -5.33 0.07 9.93
CA LYS A 408 -5.66 -1.35 10.06
C LYS A 408 -4.41 -2.20 9.88
N THR A 409 -3.70 -1.98 8.77
CA THR A 409 -2.49 -2.72 8.42
C THR A 409 -1.39 -1.75 7.99
N LEU A 410 -0.18 -1.96 8.51
CA LEU A 410 1.02 -1.26 8.11
C LEU A 410 2.07 -2.27 7.62
N ILE A 411 2.86 -1.87 6.63
CA ILE A 411 4.01 -2.64 6.16
C ILE A 411 5.26 -1.80 6.34
N ALA A 412 6.25 -2.33 7.05
CA ALA A 412 7.57 -1.74 7.12
C ALA A 412 8.59 -2.61 6.37
N LYS A 413 9.54 -1.98 5.70
CA LYS A 413 10.58 -2.65 4.91
C LYS A 413 11.96 -2.17 5.30
N ASP A 414 12.94 -3.07 5.26
CA ASP A 414 14.35 -2.74 5.40
C ASP A 414 15.04 -2.58 4.03
N SER A 415 16.26 -2.04 4.03
CA SER A 415 17.03 -1.80 2.80
C SER A 415 17.50 -3.07 2.09
N SER A 416 17.42 -4.23 2.73
CA SER A 416 17.81 -5.54 2.19
C SER A 416 16.64 -6.30 1.53
N GLY A 417 15.43 -5.74 1.60
CA GLY A 417 14.21 -6.35 1.09
C GLY A 417 13.42 -7.15 2.13
N GLY A 418 13.89 -7.19 3.39
CA GLY A 418 13.12 -7.71 4.52
C GLY A 418 11.87 -6.86 4.77
N SER A 419 10.79 -7.47 5.23
CA SER A 419 9.56 -6.76 5.53
C SER A 419 8.78 -7.37 6.69
N VAL A 420 8.01 -6.52 7.38
CA VAL A 420 7.08 -6.94 8.42
C VAL A 420 5.72 -6.28 8.20
N SER A 421 4.66 -7.09 8.32
CA SER A 421 3.28 -6.62 8.30
C SER A 421 2.72 -6.61 9.72
N LEU A 422 2.11 -5.50 10.12
CA LEU A 422 1.63 -5.26 11.47
C LEU A 422 0.21 -4.71 11.45
N THR A 423 -0.59 -5.10 12.45
CA THR A 423 -1.84 -4.38 12.70
C THR A 423 -1.55 -2.99 13.25
N GLY A 424 -2.47 -2.04 13.05
CA GLY A 424 -2.36 -0.71 13.64
C GLY A 424 -2.21 -0.73 15.17
N ARG A 425 -2.89 -1.66 15.86
CA ARG A 425 -2.73 -1.86 17.31
C ARG A 425 -1.34 -2.34 17.67
N THR A 426 -0.81 -3.34 16.96
CA THR A 426 0.54 -3.84 17.21
C THR A 426 1.58 -2.74 17.00
N PHE A 427 1.42 -1.95 15.94
CA PHE A 427 2.29 -0.80 15.68
C PHE A 427 2.18 0.26 16.77
N GLN A 428 0.96 0.66 17.17
CA GLN A 428 0.71 1.61 18.25
C GLN A 428 1.35 1.16 19.58
N ALA A 429 1.22 -0.12 19.94
CA ALA A 429 1.80 -0.66 21.17
C ALA A 429 3.34 -0.68 21.12
N ARG A 430 3.93 -1.16 20.03
CA ARG A 430 5.40 -1.25 19.88
C ARG A 430 6.06 0.13 19.83
N MET A 431 5.40 1.11 19.21
CA MET A 431 5.90 2.49 19.08
C MET A 431 5.43 3.40 20.23
N LYS A 432 4.65 2.88 21.19
CA LYS A 432 4.09 3.63 22.33
C LYS A 432 3.30 4.88 21.90
N LEU A 433 2.54 4.77 20.80
CA LEU A 433 1.76 5.89 20.24
C LEU A 433 0.48 6.11 21.05
N LYS A 434 -0.07 7.33 20.96
CA LYS A 434 -1.33 7.69 21.64
C LYS A 434 -2.55 6.94 21.11
N SER A 435 -2.55 6.57 19.82
CA SER A 435 -3.70 5.92 19.17
C SER A 435 -3.29 5.14 17.92
N THR A 436 -4.26 4.44 17.33
CA THR A 436 -4.13 3.77 16.01
C THR A 436 -4.44 4.68 14.82
N TYR A 437 -4.84 5.93 15.03
CA TYR A 437 -5.05 6.93 13.96
C TYR A 437 -3.71 7.48 13.46
N VAL A 438 -2.87 6.57 12.94
CA VAL A 438 -1.56 6.89 12.36
C VAL A 438 -1.78 7.43 10.96
N VAL A 439 -1.30 8.63 10.70
CA VAL A 439 -1.34 9.24 9.35
C VAL A 439 -0.18 8.71 8.52
N GLY A 440 1.03 8.66 9.07
CA GLY A 440 2.22 8.12 8.42
C GLY A 440 3.49 8.24 9.26
N ALA A 441 4.62 7.83 8.71
CA ALA A 441 5.93 8.06 9.30
C ALA A 441 6.85 8.72 8.25
N VAL A 442 7.59 9.75 8.66
CA VAL A 442 8.45 10.54 7.78
C VAL A 442 9.88 10.59 8.30
N ASP A 443 10.83 10.70 7.38
CA ASP A 443 12.23 10.98 7.69
C ASP A 443 12.39 12.41 8.24
N ILE A 444 13.11 12.56 9.34
CA ILE A 444 13.34 13.87 9.95
C ILE A 444 14.14 14.81 9.05
N ALA A 445 15.06 14.29 8.25
CA ALA A 445 15.85 15.11 7.33
C ALA A 445 14.95 15.77 6.29
N LEU A 446 13.89 15.08 5.86
CA LEU A 446 12.85 15.65 5.00
C LEU A 446 12.02 16.70 5.75
N ALA A 447 11.67 16.46 7.03
CA ALA A 447 10.93 17.42 7.86
C ALA A 447 11.73 18.71 8.15
N ASP A 448 13.04 18.60 8.40
CA ASP A 448 13.91 19.76 8.61
C ASP A 448 14.10 20.57 7.32
N THR A 449 14.12 19.91 6.15
CA THR A 449 14.10 20.59 4.84
C THR A 449 12.79 21.34 4.58
N LEU A 450 11.70 20.97 5.29
CA LEU A 450 10.38 21.61 5.23
C LEU A 450 10.16 22.65 6.35
N GLY A 451 11.19 23.01 7.12
CA GLY A 451 11.12 24.06 8.14
C GLY A 451 11.16 23.60 9.60
N GLY A 452 11.63 22.37 9.87
CA GLY A 452 11.84 21.83 11.22
C GLY A 452 10.72 20.90 11.69
N ILE A 453 10.73 20.51 12.98
CA ILE A 453 9.55 19.88 13.60
C ILE A 453 8.38 20.83 13.36
N PRO A 454 7.30 20.39 12.73
CA PRO A 454 6.23 21.31 12.44
C PRO A 454 5.74 21.93 13.76
N THR A 455 5.63 23.25 13.81
CA THR A 455 4.79 23.89 14.84
C THR A 455 3.34 23.43 14.61
N GLN A 456 2.40 23.69 15.54
CA GLN A 456 0.99 23.34 15.32
C GLN A 456 0.49 23.79 13.91
N SER A 457 0.92 24.96 13.45
CA SER A 457 0.64 25.46 12.10
C SER A 457 1.31 24.68 10.95
N GLY A 458 2.54 24.20 11.15
CA GLY A 458 3.23 23.35 10.17
C GLY A 458 2.63 21.95 10.09
N PHE A 459 2.13 21.41 11.22
CA PHE A 459 1.40 20.13 11.25
C PHE A 459 0.02 20.26 10.59
N ASP A 460 -0.60 21.44 10.72
CA ASP A 460 -1.87 21.78 10.05
C ASP A 460 -1.72 21.74 8.53
N GLU A 461 -0.68 22.39 8.01
CA GLU A 461 -0.37 22.43 6.60
C GLU A 461 0.15 21.08 6.05
N PHE A 462 1.01 20.36 6.79
CA PHE A 462 1.53 19.07 6.37
C PHE A 462 0.42 18.00 6.28
N ALA A 463 -0.42 17.85 7.31
CA ALA A 463 -1.46 16.82 7.29
C ALA A 463 -2.65 17.21 6.39
N TYR A 464 -2.96 18.50 6.22
CA TYR A 464 -3.89 18.95 5.18
C TYR A 464 -3.37 18.57 3.79
N ARG A 465 -2.10 18.87 3.51
CA ARG A 465 -1.45 18.48 2.24
C ARG A 465 -1.34 16.97 2.06
N ALA A 466 -1.08 16.20 3.11
CA ALA A 466 -1.03 14.74 3.05
C ALA A 466 -2.42 14.12 2.81
N GLN A 467 -3.46 14.66 3.43
CA GLN A 467 -4.85 14.23 3.23
C GLN A 467 -5.35 14.61 1.84
N GLN A 468 -4.98 15.80 1.35
CA GLN A 468 -5.26 16.24 -0.02
C GLN A 468 -4.47 15.41 -1.04
N ALA A 469 -3.19 15.12 -0.79
CA ALA A 469 -2.39 14.23 -1.62
C ALA A 469 -2.97 12.80 -1.64
N ALA A 470 -3.47 12.28 -0.52
CA ALA A 470 -4.15 10.98 -0.47
C ALA A 470 -5.46 10.97 -1.28
N ALA A 471 -6.24 12.07 -1.22
CA ALA A 471 -7.45 12.24 -2.03
C ALA A 471 -7.11 12.37 -3.53
N ASP A 472 -6.06 13.12 -3.87
CA ASP A 472 -5.56 13.28 -5.23
C ASP A 472 -5.03 11.95 -5.78
N ILE A 473 -4.29 11.18 -4.98
CA ILE A 473 -3.84 9.82 -5.31
C ILE A 473 -5.04 8.91 -5.57
N ALA A 474 -6.05 8.94 -4.70
CA ALA A 474 -7.27 8.14 -4.88
C ALA A 474 -8.01 8.52 -6.17
N ALA A 475 -8.04 9.82 -6.53
CA ALA A 475 -8.66 10.32 -7.75
C ALA A 475 -7.84 9.98 -9.02
N LEU A 476 -6.51 9.92 -8.92
CA LEU A 476 -5.60 9.60 -10.03
C LEU A 476 -5.43 8.09 -10.25
N THR A 477 -5.70 7.25 -9.25
CA THR A 477 -5.53 5.79 -9.34
C THR A 477 -6.36 5.15 -10.48
N PRO A 478 -7.65 5.50 -10.70
CA PRO A 478 -8.41 5.02 -11.85
C PRO A 478 -7.83 5.47 -13.19
N GLN A 479 -7.30 6.71 -13.26
CA GLN A 479 -6.69 7.26 -14.47
C GLN A 479 -5.37 6.57 -14.81
N TYR A 480 -4.52 6.30 -13.80
CA TYR A 480 -3.30 5.52 -13.93
C TYR A 480 -3.60 4.09 -14.41
N LYS A 481 -4.60 3.42 -13.82
CA LYS A 481 -4.98 2.07 -14.22
C LYS A 481 -5.46 2.03 -15.68
N ALA A 482 -6.32 2.97 -16.07
CA ALA A 482 -6.81 3.10 -17.45
C ALA A 482 -5.68 3.44 -18.45
N ALA A 483 -4.71 4.28 -18.06
CA ALA A 483 -3.55 4.61 -18.89
C ALA A 483 -2.60 3.41 -19.05
N SER A 484 -2.39 2.61 -17.98
CA SER A 484 -1.59 1.39 -18.05
C SER A 484 -2.24 0.35 -18.94
N GLU A 485 -3.56 0.12 -18.82
CA GLU A 485 -4.30 -0.81 -19.67
C GLU A 485 -4.24 -0.38 -21.16
N LYS A 486 -4.37 0.92 -21.44
CA LYS A 486 -4.20 1.46 -22.81
C LYS A 486 -2.78 1.28 -23.35
N ALA A 487 -1.76 1.46 -22.51
CA ALA A 487 -0.37 1.25 -22.90
C ALA A 487 -0.07 -0.23 -23.18
N ASP A 488 -0.62 -1.15 -22.36
CA ASP A 488 -0.47 -2.59 -22.55
C ASP A 488 -1.18 -3.07 -23.82
N GLN A 489 -2.38 -2.54 -24.11
CA GLN A 489 -3.10 -2.81 -25.36
C GLN A 489 -2.35 -2.28 -26.59
N ALA A 490 -1.79 -1.07 -26.52
CA ALA A 490 -0.99 -0.49 -27.60
C ALA A 490 0.31 -1.28 -27.83
N ALA A 491 0.98 -1.73 -26.76
CA ALA A 491 2.16 -2.57 -26.84
C ALA A 491 1.85 -3.93 -27.49
N ALA A 492 0.71 -4.54 -27.16
CA ALA A 492 0.25 -5.77 -27.78
C ALA A 492 -0.02 -5.60 -29.29
N GLN A 493 -0.69 -4.51 -29.68
CA GLN A 493 -0.94 -4.18 -31.10
C GLN A 493 0.35 -3.91 -31.88
N ALA A 494 1.33 -3.22 -31.27
CA ALA A 494 2.64 -2.99 -31.88
C ALA A 494 3.44 -4.30 -32.06
N ALA A 495 3.39 -5.19 -31.06
CA ALA A 495 4.03 -6.51 -31.14
C ALA A 495 3.41 -7.39 -32.24
N GLU A 496 2.08 -7.38 -32.36
CA GLU A 496 1.38 -8.11 -33.43
C GLU A 496 1.71 -7.55 -34.82
N SER A 497 1.72 -6.23 -34.97
CA SER A 497 2.05 -5.55 -36.24
C SER A 497 3.50 -5.83 -36.65
N ARG A 498 4.44 -5.83 -35.69
CA ARG A 498 5.84 -6.21 -35.92
C ARG A 498 5.98 -7.68 -36.32
N LYS A 499 5.20 -8.58 -35.73
CA LYS A 499 5.17 -10.00 -36.10
C LYS A 499 4.67 -10.18 -37.54
N LYS A 500 3.62 -9.47 -37.95
CA LYS A 500 3.12 -9.45 -39.34
C LYS A 500 4.19 -8.95 -40.31
N TYR A 501 4.86 -7.83 -39.99
CA TYR A 501 5.96 -7.31 -40.80
C TYR A 501 7.12 -8.30 -40.96
N LEU A 502 7.57 -8.95 -39.88
CA LEU A 502 8.66 -9.93 -39.92
C LEU A 502 8.31 -11.16 -40.76
N ASN A 503 7.05 -11.63 -40.72
CA ASN A 503 6.61 -12.72 -41.58
C ASN A 503 6.60 -12.32 -43.05
N ILE A 504 6.04 -11.15 -43.39
CA ILE A 504 6.03 -10.66 -44.78
C ILE A 504 7.46 -10.44 -45.28
N LYS A 505 8.37 -9.95 -44.43
CA LYS A 505 9.79 -9.80 -44.78
C LYS A 505 10.44 -11.15 -45.15
N LYS A 506 10.14 -12.22 -44.41
CA LYS A 506 10.64 -13.57 -44.72
C LYS A 506 10.12 -14.08 -46.06
N GLU A 507 8.85 -13.85 -46.37
CA GLU A 507 8.26 -14.21 -47.68
C GLU A 507 8.93 -13.42 -48.82
N ILE A 508 9.23 -12.14 -48.62
CA ILE A 508 9.98 -11.33 -49.60
C ILE A 508 11.41 -11.88 -49.79
N GLU A 509 12.12 -12.21 -48.71
CA GLU A 509 13.46 -12.81 -48.79
C GLU A 509 13.43 -14.16 -49.53
N LYS A 510 12.40 -14.98 -49.29
CA LYS A 510 12.19 -16.25 -50.01
C LYS A 510 11.97 -16.02 -51.50
N ALA A 511 11.05 -15.12 -51.87
CA ALA A 511 10.77 -14.78 -53.27
C ALA A 511 12.01 -14.19 -53.98
N GLN A 512 12.82 -13.39 -53.28
CA GLN A 512 14.09 -12.86 -53.82
C GLN A 512 15.11 -13.97 -54.11
N ASN A 513 15.17 -15.00 -53.25
CA ASN A 513 16.05 -16.14 -53.46
C ASN A 513 15.59 -17.02 -54.64
N GLU A 514 14.28 -17.27 -54.74
CA GLU A 514 13.69 -18.00 -55.88
C GLU A 514 13.91 -17.26 -57.20
N LEU A 515 13.75 -15.94 -57.19
CA LEU A 515 14.05 -15.07 -58.34
C LEU A 515 15.53 -15.16 -58.76
N ALA A 516 16.46 -15.19 -57.80
CA ALA A 516 17.89 -15.29 -58.06
C ALA A 516 18.28 -16.62 -58.72
N GLU A 517 17.69 -17.74 -58.28
CA GLU A 517 17.92 -19.04 -58.91
C GLU A 517 17.32 -19.11 -60.33
N LEU A 518 16.13 -18.54 -60.55
CA LEU A 518 15.52 -18.51 -61.89
C LEU A 518 16.38 -17.70 -62.88
N ILE A 519 16.92 -16.56 -62.46
CA ILE A 519 17.83 -15.74 -63.27
C ILE A 519 19.08 -16.53 -63.66
N LYS A 520 19.68 -17.25 -62.70
CA LYS A 520 20.87 -18.07 -62.94
C LYS A 520 20.62 -19.20 -63.95
N ASP A 521 19.45 -19.82 -63.90
CA ASP A 521 19.07 -20.87 -64.86
C ASP A 521 18.79 -20.30 -66.27
N ILE A 522 18.21 -19.09 -66.36
CA ILE A 522 18.07 -18.36 -67.63
C ILE A 522 19.46 -18.04 -68.22
N GLU A 523 20.38 -17.48 -67.43
CA GLU A 523 21.73 -17.13 -67.88
C GLU A 523 22.51 -18.35 -68.39
N LYS A 524 22.36 -19.49 -67.72
CA LYS A 524 22.96 -20.77 -68.13
C LYS A 524 22.46 -21.20 -69.51
N ARG A 525 21.14 -21.19 -69.72
CA ARG A 525 20.54 -21.60 -70.99
C ARG A 525 20.85 -20.64 -72.13
N GLU A 526 20.93 -19.34 -71.87
CA GLU A 526 21.41 -18.39 -72.87
C GLU A 526 22.86 -18.69 -73.30
N ALA A 527 23.72 -19.14 -72.37
CA ALA A 527 25.08 -19.53 -72.70
C ALA A 527 25.12 -20.79 -73.56
N GLU A 528 24.29 -21.79 -73.26
CA GLU A 528 24.11 -23.00 -74.06
C GLU A 528 23.63 -22.68 -75.48
N ALA A 529 22.64 -21.80 -75.61
CA ALA A 529 22.12 -21.33 -76.91
C ALA A 529 23.18 -20.61 -77.75
N ARG A 530 23.98 -19.73 -77.12
CA ARG A 530 25.10 -19.03 -77.79
C ARG A 530 26.16 -20.01 -78.29
N ASN A 531 26.48 -21.05 -77.51
CA ASN A 531 27.44 -22.08 -77.91
C ASN A 531 26.92 -22.89 -79.12
N ALA A 532 25.66 -23.31 -79.06
CA ALA A 532 24.96 -23.94 -80.18
C ALA A 532 25.02 -23.09 -81.47
N GLN A 533 24.74 -21.79 -81.36
CA GLN A 533 24.80 -20.86 -82.49
C GLN A 533 26.23 -20.72 -83.07
N SER A 534 27.27 -20.73 -82.22
CA SER A 534 28.67 -20.71 -82.66
C SER A 534 29.01 -21.95 -83.47
N GLN A 535 28.60 -23.15 -83.01
CA GLN A 535 28.86 -24.40 -83.71
C GLN A 535 28.26 -24.45 -85.13
N VAL A 536 27.07 -23.87 -85.32
CA VAL A 536 26.48 -23.74 -86.67
C VAL A 536 27.20 -22.70 -87.51
N THR A 537 27.59 -21.57 -86.92
CA THR A 537 28.37 -20.55 -87.64
C THR A 537 29.68 -21.16 -88.16
N ASP A 538 30.37 -21.94 -87.34
CA ASP A 538 31.58 -22.65 -87.73
C ASP A 538 31.30 -23.74 -88.78
N SER A 539 30.21 -24.49 -88.65
CA SER A 539 29.79 -25.50 -89.65
C SER A 539 29.48 -24.87 -91.02
N ILE A 540 28.79 -23.72 -91.05
CA ILE A 540 28.51 -22.93 -92.26
C ILE A 540 29.80 -22.34 -92.85
N ARG A 541 30.75 -21.94 -92.00
CA ARG A 541 32.04 -21.41 -92.43
C ARG A 541 32.93 -22.48 -93.07
N ILE A 542 32.93 -23.70 -92.52
CA ILE A 542 33.59 -24.87 -93.12
C ILE A 542 32.99 -25.17 -94.50
N LEU A 543 31.67 -25.12 -94.60
CA LEU A 543 30.89 -25.20 -95.83
C LEU A 543 31.33 -24.19 -96.90
N TYR A 544 31.40 -22.90 -96.52
CA TYR A 544 31.82 -21.82 -97.40
C TYR A 544 33.30 -21.90 -97.80
N MET A 545 34.16 -22.50 -96.98
CA MET A 545 35.57 -22.72 -97.30
C MET A 545 35.82 -23.97 -98.15
N GLN A 546 34.89 -24.94 -98.17
CA GLN A 546 35.04 -26.20 -98.92
C GLN A 546 34.19 -26.30 -100.18
N GLY A 547 33.26 -25.38 -100.42
CA GLY A 547 32.50 -25.38 -101.65
C GLY A 547 31.88 -24.02 -101.93
N THR A 548 32.48 -23.26 -102.83
CA THR A 548 31.81 -22.70 -104.03
C THR A 548 32.71 -21.67 -104.72
N LEU A 549 33.51 -22.14 -105.66
CA LEU A 549 33.52 -21.56 -107.03
C LEU A 549 34.23 -22.46 -108.08
N ASP A 550 34.89 -23.56 -107.70
CA ASP A 550 35.61 -24.41 -108.69
C ASP A 550 34.89 -25.70 -109.12
N THR A 551 33.99 -26.28 -108.31
CA THR A 551 33.52 -27.67 -108.53
C THR A 551 32.56 -27.83 -109.71
N VAL A 552 31.82 -26.79 -110.10
CA VAL A 552 30.93 -26.84 -111.29
C VAL A 552 31.73 -26.72 -112.59
N SER A 553 32.90 -26.08 -112.54
CA SER A 553 33.77 -25.91 -113.72
C SER A 553 34.58 -27.16 -114.04
N VAL A 554 34.89 -28.00 -113.03
CA VAL A 554 35.65 -29.26 -113.18
C VAL A 554 34.81 -30.36 -113.85
N LEU A 555 33.50 -30.41 -113.62
CA LEU A 555 32.59 -31.40 -114.24
C LEU A 555 32.51 -31.28 -115.77
N PHE A 556 32.70 -30.07 -116.33
CA PHE A 556 32.63 -29.84 -117.77
C PHE A 556 33.98 -30.03 -118.51
N ASN A 557 35.09 -30.24 -117.78
CA ASN A 557 36.45 -30.34 -118.35
C ASN A 557 37.11 -31.73 -118.18
N SER A 558 36.38 -32.76 -117.76
CA SER A 558 36.95 -34.11 -117.58
C SER A 558 37.40 -34.72 -118.92
N ALA A 559 38.66 -35.12 -119.01
CA ALA A 559 39.28 -35.61 -120.25
C ALA A 559 39.09 -37.12 -120.47
N SER A 560 38.52 -37.85 -119.50
CA SER A 560 38.25 -39.29 -119.62
C SER A 560 37.00 -39.77 -118.85
N PRO A 561 36.38 -40.90 -119.26
CA PRO A 561 35.25 -41.51 -118.54
C PRO A 561 35.56 -41.87 -117.08
N THR A 562 36.82 -42.23 -116.77
CA THR A 562 37.27 -42.56 -115.42
C THR A 562 37.29 -41.32 -114.51
N GLU A 563 37.79 -40.20 -115.03
CA GLU A 563 37.88 -38.91 -114.34
C GLU A 563 36.49 -38.28 -114.11
N PHE A 564 35.56 -38.46 -115.06
CA PHE A 564 34.16 -38.10 -114.89
C PHE A 564 33.48 -38.89 -113.75
N THR A 565 33.81 -40.18 -113.62
CA THR A 565 33.27 -41.05 -112.56
C THR A 565 33.81 -40.68 -111.18
N GLU A 566 35.10 -40.37 -111.05
CA GLU A 566 35.69 -39.86 -109.80
C GLU A 566 35.11 -38.49 -109.39
N ASN A 567 34.90 -37.59 -110.36
CA ASN A 567 34.27 -36.29 -110.08
C ASN A 567 32.80 -36.42 -109.65
N LEU A 568 32.05 -37.38 -110.22
CA LEU A 568 30.69 -37.71 -109.77
C LEU A 568 30.67 -38.29 -108.34
N ILE A 569 31.65 -39.13 -107.98
CA ILE A 569 31.81 -39.64 -106.61
C ILE A 569 32.14 -38.50 -105.64
N ASN A 570 33.01 -37.58 -106.01
CA ASN A 570 33.32 -36.41 -105.18
C ASN A 570 32.11 -35.48 -105.01
N LEU A 571 31.29 -35.31 -106.06
CA LEU A 571 30.04 -34.55 -105.99
C LEU A 571 28.98 -35.24 -105.12
N SER A 572 28.89 -36.58 -105.16
CA SER A 572 27.96 -37.33 -104.32
C SER A 572 28.38 -37.30 -102.84
N ILE A 573 29.68 -37.42 -102.55
CA ILE A 573 30.24 -37.23 -101.21
C ILE A 573 30.00 -35.79 -100.71
N PHE A 574 30.14 -34.79 -101.59
CA PHE A 574 29.79 -33.41 -101.27
C PHE A 574 28.30 -33.26 -100.98
N ALA A 575 27.41 -33.82 -101.80
CA ALA A 575 25.96 -33.78 -101.57
C ALA A 575 25.53 -34.49 -100.28
N GLU A 576 26.15 -35.63 -99.92
CA GLU A 576 25.91 -36.31 -98.64
C GLU A 576 26.48 -35.54 -97.44
N SER A 577 27.57 -34.80 -97.63
CA SER A 577 28.11 -33.86 -96.65
C SER A 577 27.12 -32.70 -96.40
N GLN A 578 26.60 -32.11 -97.48
CA GLN A 578 25.57 -31.07 -97.43
C GLN A 578 24.31 -31.54 -96.72
N ASP A 579 23.81 -32.73 -97.03
CA ASP A 579 22.61 -33.31 -96.38
C ASP A 579 22.83 -33.56 -94.88
N ARG A 580 24.00 -34.08 -94.49
CA ARG A 580 24.34 -34.26 -93.06
C ARG A 580 24.40 -32.93 -92.31
N ILE A 581 24.94 -31.87 -92.93
CA ILE A 581 24.99 -30.55 -92.30
C ILE A 581 23.60 -29.90 -92.25
N MET A 582 22.78 -30.08 -93.30
CA MET A 582 21.40 -29.61 -93.34
C MET A 582 20.58 -30.26 -92.22
N LYS A 583 20.70 -31.58 -92.02
CA LYS A 583 20.03 -32.32 -90.94
C LYS A 583 20.45 -31.82 -89.55
N LYS A 584 21.75 -31.64 -89.32
CA LYS A 584 22.28 -31.06 -88.07
C LYS A 584 21.78 -29.62 -87.84
N SER A 585 21.68 -28.83 -88.90
CA SER A 585 21.18 -27.44 -88.83
C SER A 585 19.68 -27.39 -88.49
N ILE A 586 18.87 -28.30 -89.05
CA ILE A 586 17.44 -28.43 -88.74
C ILE A 586 17.24 -28.89 -87.28
N GLU A 587 18.02 -29.86 -86.82
CA GLU A 587 17.97 -30.34 -85.43
C GLU A 587 18.34 -29.22 -84.44
N LEU A 588 19.31 -28.38 -84.78
CA LEU A 588 19.66 -27.22 -83.98
C LEU A 588 18.59 -26.13 -83.99
N ILE A 589 17.97 -25.84 -85.14
CA ILE A 589 16.88 -24.86 -85.22
C ILE A 589 15.74 -25.28 -84.29
N LYS A 590 15.39 -26.58 -84.27
CA LYS A 590 14.40 -27.12 -83.32
C LYS A 590 14.83 -26.94 -81.86
N LEU A 591 16.09 -27.20 -81.53
CA LEU A 591 16.62 -27.02 -80.18
C LEU A 591 16.59 -25.54 -79.75
N LEU A 592 16.98 -24.62 -80.63
CA LEU A 592 16.97 -23.18 -80.37
C LEU A 592 15.54 -22.65 -80.23
N GLU A 593 14.59 -23.17 -81.01
CA GLU A 593 13.19 -22.80 -80.94
C GLU A 593 12.52 -23.31 -79.66
N GLN A 594 12.84 -24.55 -79.26
CA GLN A 594 12.46 -25.10 -77.96
C GLN A 594 13.03 -24.27 -76.80
N GLN A 595 14.33 -23.95 -76.83
CA GLN A 595 14.97 -23.11 -75.82
C GLN A 595 14.36 -21.71 -75.73
N LYS A 596 13.96 -21.12 -76.88
CA LYS A 596 13.27 -19.82 -76.94
C LYS A 596 11.88 -19.89 -76.32
N GLN A 597 11.12 -20.95 -76.57
CA GLN A 597 9.80 -21.15 -75.95
C GLN A 597 9.92 -21.34 -74.44
N GLU A 598 10.85 -22.17 -73.97
CA GLU A 598 11.10 -22.40 -72.54
C GLU A 598 11.59 -21.12 -71.82
N ALA A 599 12.44 -20.32 -72.47
CA ALA A 599 12.87 -19.02 -71.94
C ALA A 599 11.71 -18.01 -71.85
N THR A 600 10.79 -18.04 -72.80
CA THR A 600 9.61 -17.16 -72.81
C THR A 600 8.64 -17.52 -71.69
N ALA A 601 8.38 -18.82 -71.47
CA ALA A 601 7.54 -19.29 -70.36
C ALA A 601 8.10 -18.85 -68.99
N ARG A 602 9.40 -19.04 -68.77
CA ARG A 602 10.07 -18.65 -67.53
C ARG A 602 10.14 -17.15 -67.30
N LYS A 603 10.25 -16.36 -68.38
CA LYS A 603 10.14 -14.91 -68.28
C LYS A 603 8.74 -14.50 -67.77
N GLY A 604 7.69 -15.19 -68.20
CA GLY A 604 6.32 -14.99 -67.68
C GLY A 604 6.21 -15.32 -66.19
N GLU A 605 6.82 -16.41 -65.73
CA GLU A 605 6.90 -16.77 -64.30
C GLU A 605 7.63 -15.69 -63.48
N LEU A 606 8.74 -15.16 -64.01
CA LEU A 606 9.52 -14.08 -63.39
C LEU A 606 8.70 -12.79 -63.24
N GLU A 607 7.93 -12.42 -64.27
CA GLU A 607 7.09 -11.22 -64.27
C GLU A 607 5.91 -11.35 -63.27
N ALA A 608 5.34 -12.55 -63.14
CA ALA A 608 4.31 -12.84 -62.14
C ALA A 608 4.86 -12.75 -60.71
N LEU A 609 5.99 -13.40 -60.41
CA LEU A 609 6.64 -13.35 -59.10
C LEU A 609 7.07 -11.93 -58.71
N LEU A 610 7.57 -11.15 -59.66
CA LEU A 610 7.94 -9.74 -59.42
C LEU A 610 6.71 -8.89 -59.09
N THR A 611 5.58 -9.16 -59.72
CA THR A 611 4.31 -8.46 -59.44
C THR A 611 3.81 -8.78 -58.04
N GLU A 612 3.82 -10.05 -57.65
CA GLU A 612 3.43 -10.50 -56.31
C GLU A 612 4.35 -9.95 -55.21
N ALA A 613 5.67 -9.99 -55.44
CA ALA A 613 6.66 -9.43 -54.50
C ALA A 613 6.49 -7.91 -54.31
N ASN A 614 6.19 -7.17 -55.39
CA ASN A 614 5.95 -5.72 -55.31
C ASN A 614 4.65 -5.39 -54.56
N ALA A 615 3.59 -6.19 -54.73
CA ALA A 615 2.35 -6.05 -53.97
C ALA A 615 2.58 -6.34 -52.48
N ALA A 616 3.31 -7.41 -52.15
CA ALA A 616 3.70 -7.74 -50.77
C ALA A 616 4.54 -6.63 -50.13
N LEU A 617 5.50 -6.06 -50.87
CA LEU A 617 6.35 -4.96 -50.40
C LEU A 617 5.54 -3.68 -50.12
N LYS A 618 4.54 -3.37 -50.96
CA LYS A 618 3.63 -2.23 -50.74
C LYS A 618 2.83 -2.40 -49.44
N ASN A 619 2.29 -3.60 -49.20
CA ASN A 619 1.56 -3.92 -47.98
C ASN A 619 2.47 -3.87 -46.73
N ALA A 620 3.71 -4.37 -46.85
CA ALA A 620 4.70 -4.31 -45.77
C ALA A 620 5.08 -2.88 -45.39
N LYS A 621 5.21 -1.97 -46.36
CA LYS A 621 5.48 -0.55 -46.12
C LYS A 621 4.34 0.14 -45.38
N SER A 622 3.09 -0.17 -45.74
CA SER A 622 1.91 0.35 -45.03
C SER A 622 1.90 -0.13 -43.57
N ALA A 623 2.08 -1.43 -43.34
CA ALA A 623 2.11 -2.00 -41.99
C ALA A 623 3.26 -1.46 -41.13
N LEU A 624 4.41 -1.14 -41.73
CA LEU A 624 5.53 -0.50 -41.04
C LEU A 624 5.20 0.93 -40.62
N ALA A 625 4.52 1.70 -41.48
CA ALA A 625 4.09 3.06 -41.15
C ALA A 625 3.06 3.05 -39.99
N ASP A 626 2.10 2.13 -40.01
CA ASP A 626 1.12 1.96 -38.93
C ASP A 626 1.80 1.59 -37.60
N ALA A 627 2.81 0.71 -37.64
CA ALA A 627 3.60 0.34 -36.47
C ALA A 627 4.41 1.51 -35.90
N GLN A 628 5.00 2.34 -36.76
CA GLN A 628 5.73 3.55 -36.34
C GLN A 628 4.81 4.58 -35.67
N ILE A 629 3.62 4.80 -36.23
CA ILE A 629 2.59 5.67 -35.64
C ILE A 629 2.14 5.14 -34.26
N ALA A 630 1.93 3.83 -34.15
CA ALA A 630 1.58 3.19 -32.88
C ALA A 630 2.70 3.31 -31.83
N GLU A 631 3.96 3.14 -32.24
CA GLU A 631 5.13 3.30 -31.36
C GLU A 631 5.29 4.74 -30.88
N GLU A 632 5.04 5.72 -31.73
CA GLU A 632 5.10 7.14 -31.37
C GLU A 632 3.96 7.55 -30.43
N LYS A 633 2.76 6.98 -30.63
CA LYS A 633 1.64 7.11 -29.70
C LYS A 633 1.96 6.46 -28.34
N LEU A 634 2.62 5.30 -28.35
CA LEU A 634 3.08 4.63 -27.12
C LEU A 634 4.12 5.48 -26.38
N LYS A 635 5.09 6.10 -27.08
CA LYS A 635 6.05 7.03 -26.46
C LYS A 635 5.37 8.19 -25.76
N LYS A 636 4.38 8.82 -26.39
CA LYS A 636 3.59 9.90 -25.77
C LYS A 636 2.81 9.44 -24.54
N LEU A 637 2.22 8.25 -24.59
CA LEU A 637 1.50 7.67 -23.43
C LEU A 637 2.46 7.31 -22.30
N ILE A 638 3.69 6.86 -22.60
CA ILE A 638 4.73 6.63 -21.60
C ILE A 638 5.18 7.94 -20.96
N GLU A 639 5.38 9.00 -21.74
CA GLU A 639 5.69 10.34 -21.23
C GLU A 639 4.57 10.90 -20.34
N GLU A 640 3.31 10.71 -20.74
CA GLU A 640 2.15 11.12 -19.95
C GLU A 640 2.03 10.31 -18.66
N LYS A 641 2.24 8.99 -18.72
CA LYS A 641 2.36 8.11 -17.54
C LYS A 641 3.50 8.58 -16.63
N GLN A 642 4.65 8.98 -17.20
CA GLN A 642 5.78 9.47 -16.43
C GLN A 642 5.45 10.80 -15.74
N LYS A 643 4.76 11.73 -16.41
CA LYS A 643 4.28 12.97 -15.78
C LYS A 643 3.33 12.69 -14.62
N ILE A 644 2.45 11.70 -14.75
CA ILE A 644 1.54 11.27 -13.68
C ILE A 644 2.34 10.63 -12.53
N ILE A 645 3.35 9.80 -12.82
CA ILE A 645 4.26 9.22 -11.83
C ILE A 645 5.06 10.33 -11.12
N ASP A 646 5.54 11.33 -11.84
CA ASP A 646 6.30 12.45 -11.29
C ASP A 646 5.40 13.33 -10.44
N ALA A 647 4.15 13.58 -10.85
CA ALA A 647 3.15 14.27 -10.05
C ALA A 647 2.79 13.47 -8.79
N TYR A 648 2.59 12.16 -8.92
CA TYR A 648 2.36 11.24 -7.81
C TYR A 648 3.53 11.24 -6.82
N ASN A 649 4.77 11.13 -7.32
CA ASN A 649 5.97 11.16 -6.50
C ASN A 649 6.22 12.53 -5.86
N LYS A 650 5.85 13.62 -6.55
CA LYS A 650 5.89 14.98 -6.03
C LYS A 650 4.83 15.24 -4.96
N SER A 651 3.66 14.61 -5.05
CA SER A 651 2.64 14.65 -4.00
C SER A 651 2.95 13.71 -2.84
N LYS A 652 3.72 12.63 -3.10
CA LYS A 652 4.20 11.68 -2.10
C LYS A 652 5.39 12.23 -1.28
N LYS A 653 6.25 13.03 -1.91
CA LYS A 653 7.38 13.75 -1.29
C LYS A 653 6.89 15.00 -0.60
#